data_AF-A0A1C7GQF1-F1
#
_entry.id   AF-A0A1C7GQF1-F1
#
_cell.length_a   1.000
_cell.length_b   1.000
_cell.length_c   1.000
_cell.angle_alpha   90.00
_cell.angle_beta   90.00
_cell.angle_gamma   90.00
#
_symmetry.space_group_name_H-M   'P 1'
#
loop_
_entity.id
_entity.type
_entity.pdbx_description
1 polymer ?
#
loop_
_entity_poly.entity_id
_entity_poly.type
_entity_poly.pdbx_seq_one_letter_code
_entity_poly.pdbx_strand_id
1 'polypeptide(L)'
;MKGSIHDSTTLKYLRIIGSHLQEGHAALMVGAGFGLNADKIDESVGNIPLWNDLKNEFIDRLAHSPEKKAALQDTDPLTLAEQFEVMYGRPELDRLLLDQIRDDDYLPSSLYYQLLSLPWSDIFTTNYDTLLERTSKEVTEIPFRVVREKEDLVGSSGITRIVKLHGTFPSHRPFIITAEDYRTYPEKFAPFVNTVQQSLLENTLCLIGFSGNDPNFQKWIGWIRDNLGKDNCPQIYMLTHRPLSEIEVKMLYRKNVIPVDLSQLSTESSSPYSIYQKALINLSELSSTQKEDTWPQGVAFYNMDGSDISLIEATDQLKLVRESYPGWLTVPAGALQRLQSNVLNYARHILFTYCKDGSVSSAQKLDYLYEYNWIHEKSLLPIINKEWDCYLDILNGDQLEESTKAVEIQLAMLRTAREDGNWNDWDDLYKSLIHNPSLNPEQMQQLFWEKCLCNRARYKFQEFMKEVEHWNPPITMPLWCLRKAGLLAECGKLDLASDSLGRAISEVRRRLSHLNWADKALLSLESALMELRDYVKQVQNPSHRDTSNSNENSNSTGDCVPLDSQDITLTNTMRAGLRGPSSRSVSENTEKRIDEHHQTLHRQHEVSWREQNTCFTGKLEGPWIPLKTHSVTTGFDFGSEQGSFHSGPDKDVILAYSFLRFREETGIPFQIMNVRYDKKAACGAAKRIACGSAPWSILTMVRANAAEQIGEVITRALLSEWSREEADKWTQFYLEALLHTEQSITAQSWLYKENFACLAANVLPEVLSELCTKCSYPLMQKLLDWLETVYHSPKRLCYQRTFSLMKRLMAVYPKSKYKELFLQLLRFLVLDSNPQDQRFFPSPLSYVTVEPSRPAFFLDEPIPEIDLLLLQSVQDEHVQSQLLHCLEAGLLTESQAVQLRDTLWDGQQFHAPKGWLSVVCLSLPSHPTVDCTRYLCRELTERVQGYMDKTERPQNDVDILNEINAAALSKSDAFTPEEITNILCVFRFRLKSLSSDVQDKSSDFLGYKSSRISLMYSTAHSLWLLTQNSPSWKANPKDRENTEEIREILRSSAISHYGIAALWQEQLVQNLQFADPLTHYLCSPDKKVSEWGYRVLAVALRHSQYGLLPKEEIDSGIAAISHQIMWSASQNLLFALQAMTVAIKFCPNIVSSEELSDLLIGLHSLVQKTKISINDAAETVSEKGLLRINAGALAKVIKEKCICNDTLGVLDTWTNIIESENEFGEIRNQGN
;
A
#
# COMPACT_ATOMS: atom_id res chain seq x y z
N MET A 1 20.18 17.28 -20.19
CA MET A 1 21.11 17.69 -21.26
C MET A 1 20.92 16.74 -22.43
N LYS A 2 20.24 17.19 -23.50
CA LYS A 2 20.11 16.44 -24.77
C LYS A 2 21.37 16.71 -25.59
N GLY A 3 22.29 15.76 -25.62
CA GLY A 3 23.45 15.81 -26.51
C GLY A 3 22.99 15.61 -27.95
N SER A 4 23.17 16.64 -28.77
CA SER A 4 23.03 16.63 -30.23
C SER A 4 23.97 15.58 -30.82
N ILE A 5 23.49 14.35 -31.03
CA ILE A 5 24.11 13.40 -31.95
C ILE A 5 23.77 13.92 -33.36
N HIS A 6 24.79 14.28 -34.13
CA HIS A 6 24.62 14.53 -35.56
C HIS A 6 23.90 13.33 -36.21
N ASP A 7 22.74 13.56 -36.81
CA ASP A 7 21.94 12.55 -37.52
C ASP A 7 22.84 11.88 -38.58
N SER A 8 23.33 10.67 -38.30
CA SER A 8 24.16 9.92 -39.24
C SER A 8 23.32 9.55 -40.47
N THR A 9 23.95 9.50 -41.64
CA THR A 9 23.27 9.13 -42.89
C THR A 9 22.60 7.74 -42.78
N THR A 10 23.15 6.84 -41.96
CA THR A 10 22.58 5.52 -41.64
C THR A 10 21.24 5.61 -40.91
N LEU A 11 21.11 6.44 -39.86
CA LEU A 11 19.86 6.58 -39.13
C LEU A 11 18.73 7.15 -40.00
N LYS A 12 19.07 8.06 -40.94
CA LYS A 12 18.10 8.56 -41.92
C LYS A 12 17.50 7.44 -42.77
N TYR A 13 18.33 6.53 -43.27
CA TYR A 13 17.84 5.41 -44.10
C TYR A 13 17.08 4.36 -43.28
N LEU A 14 17.50 4.09 -42.04
CA LEU A 14 16.72 3.21 -41.14
C LEU A 14 15.35 3.79 -40.81
N ARG A 15 15.21 5.11 -40.65
CA ARG A 15 13.88 5.76 -40.49
C ARG A 15 12.99 5.56 -41.71
N ILE A 16 13.54 5.69 -42.92
CA ILE A 16 12.78 5.46 -44.16
C ILE A 16 12.32 4.00 -44.24
N ILE A 17 13.23 3.05 -43.99
CA ILE A 17 12.91 1.61 -43.99
C ILE A 17 11.87 1.30 -42.91
N GLY A 18 12.01 1.86 -41.70
CA GLY A 18 11.04 1.72 -40.61
C GLY A 18 9.65 2.23 -40.98
N SER A 19 9.54 3.37 -41.67
CA SER A 19 8.27 3.90 -42.18
C SER A 19 7.63 2.95 -43.20
N HIS A 20 8.40 2.45 -44.17
CA HIS A 20 7.87 1.53 -45.18
C HIS A 20 7.51 0.16 -44.59
N LEU A 21 8.20 -0.29 -43.54
CA LEU A 21 7.81 -1.47 -42.74
C LEU A 21 6.44 -1.22 -42.07
N GLN A 22 6.26 -0.07 -41.44
CA GLN A 22 4.99 0.32 -40.81
C GLN A 22 3.82 0.36 -41.81
N GLU A 23 4.08 0.80 -43.04
CA GLU A 23 3.10 0.88 -44.13
C GLU A 23 2.86 -0.47 -44.85
N GLY A 24 3.62 -1.51 -44.53
CA GLY A 24 3.54 -2.81 -45.20
C GLY A 24 4.12 -2.82 -46.63
N HIS A 25 4.99 -1.84 -46.95
CA HIS A 25 5.59 -1.63 -48.27
C HIS A 25 7.11 -1.93 -48.29
N ALA A 26 7.61 -2.77 -47.39
CA ALA A 26 9.02 -3.17 -47.34
C ALA A 26 9.17 -4.68 -47.52
N ALA A 27 9.96 -5.08 -48.52
CA ALA A 27 10.31 -6.48 -48.79
C ALA A 27 11.77 -6.75 -48.42
N LEU A 28 12.08 -8.00 -48.11
CA LEU A 28 13.41 -8.43 -47.67
C LEU A 28 14.02 -9.43 -48.65
N MET A 29 15.31 -9.31 -48.91
CA MET A 29 16.14 -10.29 -49.61
C MET A 29 17.29 -10.72 -48.70
N VAL A 30 17.32 -12.01 -48.35
CA VAL A 30 18.32 -12.60 -47.45
C VAL A 30 19.31 -13.45 -48.24
N GLY A 31 20.60 -13.15 -48.10
CA GLY A 31 21.69 -13.91 -48.73
C GLY A 31 22.50 -14.78 -47.76
N ALA A 32 23.44 -15.55 -48.32
CA ALA A 32 24.24 -16.53 -47.57
C ALA A 32 25.11 -15.89 -46.49
N GLY A 33 25.47 -14.61 -46.64
CA GLY A 33 26.23 -13.86 -45.64
C GLY A 33 25.47 -13.65 -44.33
N PHE A 34 24.12 -13.73 -44.33
CA PHE A 34 23.35 -13.68 -43.08
C PHE A 34 23.42 -15.01 -42.32
N GLY A 35 23.58 -16.13 -43.06
CA GLY A 35 23.75 -17.48 -42.51
C GLY A 35 24.95 -17.64 -41.58
N LEU A 36 25.98 -16.79 -41.72
CA LEU A 36 27.12 -16.76 -40.80
C LEU A 36 26.75 -16.39 -39.36
N ASN A 37 25.54 -15.87 -39.12
CA ASN A 37 25.02 -15.52 -37.80
C ASN A 37 24.13 -16.61 -37.19
N ALA A 38 24.03 -17.79 -37.79
CA ALA A 38 23.31 -18.93 -37.23
C ALA A 38 24.04 -19.52 -36.01
N ASP A 39 23.29 -20.07 -35.07
CA ASP A 39 23.86 -20.82 -33.96
C ASP A 39 24.31 -22.19 -34.47
N LYS A 40 25.36 -22.73 -33.87
CA LYS A 40 25.91 -24.04 -34.21
C LYS A 40 25.47 -25.05 -33.16
N ILE A 41 25.23 -26.30 -33.57
CA ILE A 41 24.86 -27.37 -32.61
C ILE A 41 25.99 -27.67 -31.61
N ASP A 42 27.25 -27.42 -31.99
CA ASP A 42 28.45 -27.59 -31.18
C ASP A 42 29.60 -26.69 -31.68
N GLU A 43 30.58 -26.40 -30.84
CA GLU A 43 31.75 -25.56 -31.18
C GLU A 43 32.64 -26.16 -32.28
N SER A 44 32.59 -27.49 -32.49
CA SER A 44 33.35 -28.18 -33.54
C SER A 44 32.83 -27.94 -34.96
N VAL A 45 31.63 -27.37 -35.12
CA VAL A 45 31.01 -27.10 -36.42
C VAL A 45 31.63 -25.86 -37.08
N GLY A 46 31.99 -25.97 -38.36
CA GLY A 46 32.50 -24.86 -39.17
C GLY A 46 31.46 -23.76 -39.43
N ASN A 47 31.86 -22.63 -40.01
CA ASN A 47 30.89 -21.63 -40.48
C ASN A 47 30.18 -22.15 -41.74
N ILE A 48 28.93 -21.73 -41.95
CA ILE A 48 28.20 -22.07 -43.18
C ILE A 48 28.98 -21.56 -44.40
N PRO A 49 29.20 -22.39 -45.45
CA PRO A 49 30.07 -22.01 -46.55
C PRO A 49 29.42 -20.92 -47.42
N LEU A 50 30.23 -19.96 -47.86
CA LEU A 50 29.85 -18.97 -48.87
C LEU A 50 30.24 -19.44 -50.28
N TRP A 51 29.86 -18.67 -51.30
CA TRP A 51 30.16 -18.96 -52.71
C TRP A 51 31.65 -19.21 -53.01
N ASN A 52 32.57 -18.51 -52.35
CA ASN A 52 34.01 -18.73 -52.53
C ASN A 52 34.50 -20.02 -51.87
N ASP A 53 33.86 -20.45 -50.79
CA ASP A 53 34.21 -21.71 -50.12
C ASP A 53 33.78 -22.90 -50.99
N LEU A 54 32.57 -22.82 -51.57
CA LEU A 54 32.10 -23.80 -52.55
C LEU A 54 32.98 -23.84 -53.81
N LYS A 55 33.44 -22.69 -54.30
CA LYS A 55 34.40 -22.61 -55.42
C LYS A 55 35.67 -23.40 -55.10
N ASN A 56 36.25 -23.21 -53.93
CA ASN A 56 37.46 -23.91 -53.53
C ASN A 56 37.24 -25.41 -53.44
N GLU A 57 36.08 -25.86 -52.94
CA GLU A 57 35.72 -27.28 -52.92
C GLU A 57 35.60 -27.87 -54.34
N PHE A 58 34.98 -27.15 -55.29
CA PHE A 58 34.95 -27.60 -56.69
C PHE A 58 36.36 -27.74 -57.28
N ILE A 59 37.24 -26.76 -57.03
CA ILE A 59 38.63 -26.79 -57.49
C ILE A 59 39.38 -27.99 -56.90
N ASP A 60 39.20 -28.24 -55.60
CA ASP A 60 39.86 -29.34 -54.89
C ASP A 60 39.44 -30.71 -55.40
N ARG A 61 38.18 -30.85 -55.84
CA ARG A 61 37.63 -32.07 -56.42
C ARG A 61 37.92 -32.23 -57.92
N LEU A 62 38.05 -31.14 -58.67
CA LEU A 62 38.33 -31.14 -60.11
C LEU A 62 39.83 -31.25 -60.42
N ALA A 63 40.70 -30.76 -59.54
CA ALA A 63 42.14 -30.71 -59.76
C ALA A 63 42.94 -31.19 -58.53
N HIS A 64 43.81 -32.18 -58.74
CA HIS A 64 44.65 -32.74 -57.68
C HIS A 64 46.11 -32.23 -57.70
N SER A 65 46.52 -31.45 -58.71
CA SER A 65 47.86 -30.84 -58.79
C SER A 65 47.85 -29.33 -58.55
N PRO A 66 48.86 -28.74 -57.89
CA PRO A 66 48.91 -27.30 -57.58
C PRO A 66 48.80 -26.40 -58.82
N GLU A 67 49.44 -26.80 -59.92
CA GLU A 67 49.43 -26.07 -61.19
C GLU A 67 48.01 -26.00 -61.82
N LYS A 68 47.24 -27.09 -61.73
CA LYS A 68 45.86 -27.13 -62.22
C LYS A 68 44.89 -26.37 -61.31
N LYS A 69 45.10 -26.42 -59.98
CA LYS A 69 44.31 -25.60 -59.04
C LYS A 69 44.52 -24.11 -59.31
N ALA A 70 45.77 -23.68 -59.52
CA ALA A 70 46.07 -22.29 -59.87
C ALA A 70 45.41 -21.85 -61.20
N ALA A 71 45.38 -22.73 -62.21
CA ALA A 71 44.71 -22.44 -63.49
C ALA A 71 43.19 -22.29 -63.36
N LEU A 72 42.56 -23.01 -62.42
CA LEU A 72 41.12 -22.93 -62.16
C LEU A 72 40.75 -21.79 -61.19
N GLN A 73 41.72 -21.20 -60.49
CA GLN A 73 41.48 -20.18 -59.47
C GLN A 73 40.81 -18.92 -60.03
N ASP A 74 41.08 -18.55 -61.28
CA ASP A 74 40.46 -17.39 -61.95
C ASP A 74 39.15 -17.73 -62.67
N THR A 75 38.72 -19.00 -62.66
CA THR A 75 37.47 -19.42 -63.30
C THR A 75 36.26 -19.01 -62.47
N ASP A 76 35.19 -18.59 -63.14
CA ASP A 76 33.92 -18.22 -62.50
C ASP A 76 33.30 -19.42 -61.74
N PRO A 77 32.78 -19.24 -60.51
CA PRO A 77 32.19 -20.32 -59.72
C PRO A 77 31.09 -21.11 -60.45
N LEU A 78 30.28 -20.46 -61.28
CA LEU A 78 29.16 -21.10 -61.99
C LEU A 78 29.68 -22.02 -63.10
N THR A 79 30.76 -21.59 -63.75
CA THR A 79 31.46 -22.40 -64.76
C THR A 79 32.17 -23.58 -64.12
N LEU A 80 32.74 -23.43 -62.92
CA LEU A 80 33.33 -24.54 -62.16
C LEU A 80 32.28 -25.54 -61.70
N ALA A 81 31.11 -25.07 -61.24
CA ALA A 81 29.99 -25.94 -60.91
C ALA A 81 29.48 -26.71 -62.14
N GLU A 82 29.41 -26.06 -63.31
CA GLU A 82 29.07 -26.72 -64.58
C GLU A 82 30.12 -27.75 -65.00
N GLN A 83 31.42 -27.43 -64.90
CA GLN A 83 32.50 -28.39 -65.15
C GLN A 83 32.43 -29.59 -64.20
N PHE A 84 32.09 -29.35 -62.94
CA PHE A 84 31.86 -30.42 -61.95
C PHE A 84 30.67 -31.29 -62.35
N GLU A 85 29.55 -30.70 -62.75
CA GLU A 85 28.37 -31.44 -63.24
C GLU A 85 28.69 -32.26 -64.50
N VAL A 86 29.44 -31.70 -65.45
CA VAL A 86 29.85 -32.42 -66.66
C VAL A 86 30.75 -33.60 -66.34
N MET A 87 31.64 -33.47 -65.35
CA MET A 87 32.59 -34.52 -64.97
C MET A 87 31.97 -35.62 -64.09
N TYR A 88 31.10 -35.27 -63.14
CA TYR A 88 30.62 -36.19 -62.09
C TYR A 88 29.09 -36.37 -62.07
N GLY A 89 28.35 -35.61 -62.87
CA GLY A 89 26.89 -35.64 -62.96
C GLY A 89 26.18 -34.81 -61.89
N ARG A 90 24.91 -34.46 -62.16
CA ARG A 90 24.06 -33.67 -61.25
C ARG A 90 23.87 -34.28 -59.85
N PRO A 91 23.67 -35.62 -59.70
CA PRO A 91 23.51 -36.21 -58.37
C PRO A 91 24.72 -36.00 -57.45
N GLU A 92 25.94 -36.04 -57.99
CA GLU A 92 27.15 -35.82 -57.20
C GLU A 92 27.35 -34.34 -56.84
N LEU A 93 26.95 -33.43 -57.74
CA LEU A 93 26.92 -31.99 -57.44
C LEU A 93 25.94 -31.67 -56.32
N ASP A 94 24.71 -32.18 -56.39
CA ASP A 94 23.71 -32.00 -55.33
C ASP A 94 24.17 -32.61 -54.00
N ARG A 95 24.82 -33.78 -54.05
CA ARG A 95 25.41 -34.43 -52.87
C ARG A 95 26.51 -33.57 -52.26
N LEU A 96 27.39 -33.02 -53.08
CA LEU A 96 28.46 -32.14 -52.62
C LEU A 96 27.90 -30.92 -51.89
N LEU A 97 26.80 -30.33 -52.38
CA LEU A 97 26.14 -29.20 -51.70
C LEU A 97 25.52 -29.62 -50.36
N LEU A 98 24.87 -30.77 -50.29
CA LEU A 98 24.34 -31.31 -49.03
C LEU A 98 25.45 -31.58 -48.01
N ASP A 99 26.54 -32.22 -48.44
CA ASP A 99 27.67 -32.64 -47.59
C ASP A 99 28.49 -31.45 -47.07
N GLN A 100 28.54 -30.35 -47.82
CA GLN A 100 29.29 -29.14 -47.45
C GLN A 100 28.47 -28.15 -46.61
N ILE A 101 27.19 -27.94 -46.92
CA ILE A 101 26.37 -26.95 -46.21
C ILE A 101 25.78 -27.51 -44.93
N ARG A 102 25.44 -28.81 -44.86
CA ARG A 102 24.94 -29.52 -43.66
C ARG A 102 23.94 -28.71 -42.84
N ASP A 103 22.76 -28.44 -43.41
CA ASP A 103 21.71 -27.59 -42.81
C ASP A 103 21.35 -27.97 -41.35
N ASP A 104 21.39 -29.26 -41.02
CA ASP A 104 21.07 -29.78 -39.68
C ASP A 104 22.13 -29.44 -38.61
N ASP A 105 23.35 -29.04 -39.00
CA ASP A 105 24.42 -28.63 -38.07
C ASP A 105 24.23 -27.20 -37.55
N TYR A 106 23.22 -26.48 -38.06
CA TYR A 106 22.92 -25.08 -37.71
C TYR A 106 21.50 -24.92 -37.15
N LEU A 107 21.35 -24.02 -36.18
CA LEU A 107 20.09 -23.62 -35.56
C LEU A 107 19.82 -22.13 -35.79
N PRO A 108 18.56 -21.70 -35.93
CA PRO A 108 18.24 -20.29 -35.98
C PRO A 108 18.68 -19.56 -34.71
N SER A 109 19.48 -18.50 -34.85
CA SER A 109 19.87 -17.65 -33.74
C SER A 109 18.81 -16.59 -33.43
N SER A 110 18.94 -15.88 -32.30
CA SER A 110 18.04 -14.78 -31.93
C SER A 110 17.86 -13.72 -33.03
N LEU A 111 18.87 -13.50 -33.88
CA LEU A 111 18.77 -12.57 -35.01
C LEU A 111 17.73 -12.99 -36.05
N TYR A 112 17.55 -14.29 -36.28
CA TYR A 112 16.54 -14.77 -37.22
C TYR A 112 15.12 -14.47 -36.71
N TYR A 113 14.88 -14.67 -35.42
CA TYR A 113 13.60 -14.31 -34.80
C TYR A 113 13.36 -12.80 -34.89
N GLN A 114 14.35 -11.98 -34.51
CA GLN A 114 14.25 -10.52 -34.62
C GLN A 114 14.00 -10.04 -36.06
N LEU A 115 14.64 -10.69 -37.04
CA LEU A 115 14.47 -10.36 -38.45
C LEU A 115 13.05 -10.70 -38.93
N LEU A 116 12.51 -11.86 -38.56
CA LEU A 116 11.17 -12.29 -38.94
C LEU A 116 10.05 -11.60 -38.15
N SER A 117 10.30 -11.09 -36.95
CA SER A 117 9.32 -10.32 -36.19
C SER A 117 9.01 -8.94 -36.79
N LEU A 118 9.79 -8.47 -37.77
CA LEU A 118 9.49 -7.23 -38.49
C LEU A 118 8.42 -7.48 -39.58
N PRO A 119 7.49 -6.54 -39.82
CA PRO A 119 6.35 -6.71 -40.73
C PRO A 119 6.75 -6.59 -42.21
N TRP A 120 7.55 -7.54 -42.71
CA TRP A 120 7.92 -7.61 -44.12
C TRP A 120 6.73 -8.01 -44.99
N SER A 121 6.60 -7.39 -46.17
CA SER A 121 5.59 -7.77 -47.16
C SER A 121 5.92 -9.13 -47.80
N ASP A 122 7.16 -9.30 -48.22
CA ASP A 122 7.70 -10.54 -48.79
C ASP A 122 9.16 -10.74 -48.38
N ILE A 123 9.56 -12.01 -48.22
CA ILE A 123 10.92 -12.42 -47.90
C ILE A 123 11.42 -13.35 -49.00
N PHE A 124 12.43 -12.91 -49.72
CA PHE A 124 13.09 -13.66 -50.78
C PHE A 124 14.46 -14.16 -50.31
N THR A 125 14.85 -15.36 -50.73
CA THR A 125 16.20 -15.85 -50.48
C THR A 125 16.73 -16.73 -51.60
N THR A 126 18.04 -16.62 -51.84
CA THR A 126 18.81 -17.52 -52.72
C THR A 126 19.50 -18.64 -51.92
N ASN A 127 19.29 -18.71 -50.61
CA ASN A 127 19.94 -19.70 -49.76
C ASN A 127 19.22 -21.04 -49.80
N TYR A 128 19.98 -22.13 -49.73
CA TYR A 128 19.45 -23.49 -49.72
C TYR A 128 19.04 -23.98 -48.31
N ASP A 129 19.66 -23.44 -47.25
CA ASP A 129 19.39 -23.76 -45.83
C ASP A 129 17.94 -23.50 -45.45
N THR A 130 17.44 -24.14 -44.38
CA THR A 130 16.04 -23.99 -43.95
C THR A 130 15.87 -23.08 -42.74
N LEU A 131 16.85 -22.22 -42.42
CA LEU A 131 16.85 -21.46 -41.17
C LEU A 131 15.69 -20.47 -41.08
N LEU A 132 15.33 -19.79 -42.18
CA LEU A 132 14.16 -18.90 -42.22
C LEU A 132 12.85 -19.67 -42.05
N GLU A 133 12.73 -20.83 -42.69
CA GLU A 133 11.56 -21.70 -42.62
C GLU A 133 11.39 -22.37 -41.24
N ARG A 134 12.49 -22.68 -40.56
CA ARG A 134 12.46 -23.20 -39.20
C ARG A 134 12.06 -22.11 -38.22
N THR A 135 12.62 -20.91 -38.37
CA THR A 135 12.26 -19.73 -37.56
C THR A 135 10.79 -19.37 -37.72
N SER A 136 10.26 -19.38 -38.95
CA SER A 136 8.87 -18.97 -39.21
C SER A 136 7.81 -19.89 -38.62
N LYS A 137 8.16 -21.12 -38.24
CA LYS A 137 7.27 -22.02 -37.49
C LYS A 137 7.17 -21.66 -36.01
N GLU A 138 8.16 -20.95 -35.50
CA GLU A 138 8.27 -20.57 -34.08
C GLU A 138 7.80 -19.12 -33.83
N VAL A 139 7.84 -18.25 -34.85
CA VAL A 139 7.27 -16.90 -34.80
C VAL A 139 5.78 -16.97 -35.06
N THR A 140 4.96 -16.90 -33.99
CA THR A 140 3.49 -17.07 -34.07
C THR A 140 2.74 -15.76 -34.37
N GLU A 141 3.39 -14.61 -34.27
CA GLU A 141 2.78 -13.28 -34.43
C GLU A 141 2.48 -12.93 -35.89
N ILE A 142 3.32 -13.39 -36.83
CA ILE A 142 3.19 -13.12 -38.26
C ILE A 142 2.96 -14.45 -38.96
N PRO A 143 1.83 -14.66 -39.65
CA PRO A 143 1.62 -15.87 -40.43
C PRO A 143 2.57 -15.85 -41.62
N PHE A 144 3.40 -16.89 -41.76
CA PHE A 144 4.28 -17.06 -42.90
C PHE A 144 3.81 -18.19 -43.81
N ARG A 145 3.90 -17.96 -45.12
CA ARG A 145 3.77 -19.02 -46.12
C ARG A 145 5.10 -19.27 -46.81
N VAL A 146 5.66 -20.45 -46.58
CA VAL A 146 6.88 -20.90 -47.27
C VAL A 146 6.52 -21.38 -48.68
N VAL A 147 7.17 -20.79 -49.69
CA VAL A 147 7.02 -21.12 -51.10
C VAL A 147 8.31 -21.80 -51.56
N ARG A 148 8.27 -23.11 -51.76
CA ARG A 148 9.45 -23.93 -52.13
C ARG A 148 9.50 -24.17 -53.64
N GLU A 149 8.33 -24.32 -54.26
CA GLU A 149 8.17 -24.57 -55.69
C GLU A 149 7.18 -23.56 -56.31
N LYS A 150 7.15 -23.46 -57.64
CA LYS A 150 6.32 -22.46 -58.34
C LYS A 150 4.82 -22.71 -58.15
N GLU A 151 4.43 -23.96 -57.89
CA GLU A 151 3.07 -24.38 -57.60
C GLU A 151 2.58 -23.85 -56.23
N ASP A 152 3.49 -23.61 -55.27
CA ASP A 152 3.15 -23.12 -53.93
C ASP A 152 2.66 -21.66 -53.90
N LEU A 153 2.86 -20.91 -54.99
CA LEU A 153 2.39 -19.53 -55.16
C LEU A 153 0.85 -19.41 -55.19
N VAL A 154 0.14 -20.50 -55.51
CA VAL A 154 -1.31 -20.46 -55.64
C VAL A 154 -1.97 -20.33 -54.26
N GLY A 155 -2.72 -19.24 -54.05
CA GLY A 155 -3.41 -18.96 -52.79
C GLY A 155 -2.53 -18.35 -51.69
N SER A 156 -1.32 -17.89 -52.02
CA SER A 156 -0.40 -17.24 -51.07
C SER A 156 -0.58 -15.72 -50.96
N SER A 157 -1.72 -15.17 -51.41
CA SER A 157 -1.98 -13.73 -51.41
C SER A 157 -2.44 -13.25 -50.02
N GLY A 158 -1.98 -12.07 -49.59
CA GLY A 158 -2.38 -11.44 -48.33
C GLY A 158 -1.66 -11.93 -47.07
N ILE A 159 -0.63 -12.78 -47.21
CA ILE A 159 0.19 -13.32 -46.12
C ILE A 159 1.67 -13.14 -46.50
N THR A 160 2.56 -12.86 -45.53
CA THR A 160 3.99 -12.73 -45.79
C THR A 160 4.58 -14.02 -46.32
N ARG A 161 5.19 -13.98 -47.51
CA ARG A 161 5.75 -15.17 -48.19
C ARG A 161 7.25 -15.28 -47.93
N ILE A 162 7.73 -16.49 -47.65
CA ILE A 162 9.16 -16.84 -47.68
C ILE A 162 9.41 -17.62 -48.96
N VAL A 163 9.97 -16.98 -49.98
CA VAL A 163 10.14 -17.53 -51.33
C VAL A 163 11.58 -18.01 -51.55
N LYS A 164 11.72 -19.32 -51.77
CA LYS A 164 13.00 -20.00 -52.03
C LYS A 164 13.30 -20.00 -53.53
N LEU A 165 14.15 -19.06 -53.96
CA LEU A 165 14.36 -18.83 -55.39
C LEU A 165 15.23 -19.92 -56.04
N HIS A 166 16.24 -20.42 -55.33
CA HIS A 166 17.25 -21.31 -55.91
C HIS A 166 17.11 -22.78 -55.48
N GLY A 167 15.95 -23.16 -54.93
CA GLY A 167 15.70 -24.46 -54.32
C GLY A 167 15.92 -24.45 -52.80
N THR A 168 15.61 -25.57 -52.14
CA THR A 168 15.72 -25.70 -50.68
C THR A 168 16.02 -27.13 -50.24
N PHE A 169 16.78 -27.28 -49.17
CA PHE A 169 17.08 -28.58 -48.57
C PHE A 169 15.83 -29.21 -47.92
N PRO A 170 15.80 -30.54 -47.76
CA PRO A 170 16.78 -31.53 -48.26
C PRO A 170 16.50 -32.00 -49.69
N SER A 171 15.26 -31.86 -50.20
CA SER A 171 14.79 -32.59 -51.40
C SER A 171 14.12 -31.73 -52.50
N HIS A 172 13.96 -30.42 -52.33
CA HIS A 172 13.30 -29.57 -53.33
C HIS A 172 14.30 -29.09 -54.39
N ARG A 173 14.27 -29.75 -55.55
CA ARG A 173 15.21 -29.61 -56.67
C ARG A 173 14.56 -28.86 -57.86
N PRO A 174 15.37 -28.29 -58.77
CA PRO A 174 16.84 -28.26 -58.83
C PRO A 174 17.49 -27.18 -57.95
N PHE A 175 18.72 -27.43 -57.46
CA PHE A 175 19.55 -26.39 -56.83
C PHE A 175 20.23 -25.52 -57.88
N ILE A 176 19.91 -24.24 -57.95
CA ILE A 176 20.39 -23.35 -59.00
C ILE A 176 21.83 -22.91 -58.71
N ILE A 177 22.79 -23.55 -59.38
CA ILE A 177 24.22 -23.30 -59.12
C ILE A 177 25.11 -23.27 -60.37
N THR A 178 24.75 -23.97 -61.45
CA THR A 178 25.57 -24.04 -62.67
C THR A 178 25.27 -22.88 -63.62
N ALA A 179 26.20 -22.58 -64.54
CA ALA A 179 25.98 -21.52 -65.53
C ALA A 179 24.74 -21.81 -66.41
N GLU A 180 24.47 -23.08 -66.75
CA GLU A 180 23.29 -23.49 -67.51
C GLU A 180 21.97 -23.34 -66.72
N ASP A 181 22.00 -23.59 -65.40
CA ASP A 181 20.84 -23.32 -64.53
C ASP A 181 20.47 -21.84 -64.57
N TYR A 182 21.45 -20.94 -64.36
CA TYR A 182 21.24 -19.49 -64.40
C TYR A 182 20.85 -18.97 -65.80
N ARG A 183 21.28 -19.64 -66.88
CA ARG A 183 20.88 -19.30 -68.25
C ARG A 183 19.41 -19.63 -68.50
N THR A 184 18.96 -20.82 -68.10
CA THR A 184 17.59 -21.31 -68.32
C THR A 184 16.59 -20.87 -67.25
N TYR A 185 17.06 -20.30 -66.13
CA TYR A 185 16.24 -19.89 -64.99
C TYR A 185 15.05 -18.97 -65.35
N PRO A 186 15.21 -17.89 -66.15
CA PRO A 186 14.09 -17.00 -66.46
C PRO A 186 12.94 -17.67 -67.20
N GLU A 187 13.23 -18.69 -68.03
CA GLU A 187 12.22 -19.44 -68.77
C GLU A 187 11.58 -20.54 -67.89
N LYS A 188 12.39 -21.30 -67.14
CA LYS A 188 11.91 -22.42 -66.32
C LYS A 188 11.17 -21.99 -65.05
N PHE A 189 11.55 -20.85 -64.47
CA PHE A 189 11.03 -20.29 -63.21
C PHE A 189 10.38 -18.91 -63.40
N ALA A 190 9.77 -18.67 -64.57
CA ALA A 190 9.08 -17.41 -64.89
C ALA A 190 8.12 -16.91 -63.79
N PRO A 191 7.34 -17.77 -63.07
CA PRO A 191 6.49 -17.31 -61.97
C PRO A 191 7.25 -16.66 -60.80
N PHE A 192 8.43 -17.19 -60.43
CA PHE A 192 9.28 -16.59 -59.41
C PHE A 192 9.89 -15.28 -59.89
N VAL A 193 10.33 -15.21 -61.15
CA VAL A 193 10.82 -13.97 -61.75
C VAL A 193 9.76 -12.88 -61.69
N ASN A 194 8.53 -13.19 -62.12
CA ASN A 194 7.42 -12.24 -62.09
C ASN A 194 7.09 -11.79 -60.66
N THR A 195 7.12 -12.71 -59.69
CA THR A 195 6.83 -12.39 -58.27
C THR A 195 7.87 -11.43 -57.70
N VAL A 196 9.16 -11.67 -57.95
CA VAL A 196 10.24 -10.79 -57.49
C VAL A 196 10.15 -9.42 -58.19
N GLN A 197 9.88 -9.40 -59.50
CA GLN A 197 9.70 -8.15 -60.24
C GLN A 197 8.50 -7.35 -59.71
N GLN A 198 7.37 -8.00 -59.42
CA GLN A 198 6.20 -7.35 -58.85
C GLN A 198 6.50 -6.77 -57.46
N SER A 199 7.12 -7.56 -56.58
CA SER A 199 7.50 -7.05 -55.24
C SER A 199 8.51 -5.90 -55.33
N LEU A 200 9.41 -5.90 -56.31
CA LEU A 200 10.33 -4.79 -56.54
C LEU A 200 9.60 -3.52 -56.98
N LEU A 201 8.50 -3.63 -57.73
CA LEU A 201 7.69 -2.50 -58.19
C LEU A 201 6.79 -1.93 -57.09
N GLU A 202 6.26 -2.79 -56.22
CA GLU A 202 5.28 -2.43 -55.18
C GLU A 202 5.94 -2.03 -53.85
N ASN A 203 7.14 -2.56 -53.55
CA ASN A 203 7.77 -2.44 -52.24
C ASN A 203 9.20 -1.90 -52.34
N THR A 204 9.65 -1.29 -51.24
CA THR A 204 11.07 -1.00 -51.01
C THR A 204 11.81 -2.29 -50.66
N LEU A 205 12.79 -2.68 -51.48
CA LEU A 205 13.56 -3.90 -51.24
C LEU A 205 14.78 -3.64 -50.35
N CYS A 206 14.87 -4.38 -49.24
CA CYS A 206 16.01 -4.38 -48.33
C CYS A 206 16.85 -5.65 -48.53
N LEU A 207 18.17 -5.51 -48.69
CA LEU A 207 19.11 -6.62 -48.86
C LEU A 207 19.91 -6.80 -47.57
N ILE A 208 19.92 -8.01 -47.00
CA ILE A 208 20.72 -8.35 -45.81
C ILE A 208 21.55 -9.61 -46.05
N GLY A 209 22.84 -9.56 -45.71
CA GLY A 209 23.76 -10.67 -45.97
C GLY A 209 23.89 -11.07 -47.44
N PHE A 210 23.48 -10.20 -48.36
CA PHE A 210 23.42 -10.45 -49.80
C PHE A 210 24.40 -9.53 -50.54
N SER A 211 25.28 -10.10 -51.35
CA SER A 211 26.36 -9.35 -52.03
C SER A 211 25.87 -8.54 -53.24
N GLY A 212 24.68 -8.84 -53.75
CA GLY A 212 24.15 -8.23 -54.96
C GLY A 212 24.75 -8.80 -56.25
N ASN A 213 25.73 -9.70 -56.22
CA ASN A 213 26.41 -10.20 -57.42
C ASN A 213 25.71 -11.39 -58.10
N ASP A 214 24.57 -11.82 -57.57
CA ASP A 214 23.80 -12.91 -58.15
C ASP A 214 23.33 -12.58 -59.59
N PRO A 215 23.58 -13.45 -60.59
CA PRO A 215 23.22 -13.18 -61.98
C PRO A 215 21.72 -12.97 -62.21
N ASN A 216 20.85 -13.67 -61.49
CA ASN A 216 19.39 -13.49 -61.62
C ASN A 216 18.97 -12.13 -61.05
N PHE A 217 19.50 -11.77 -59.89
CA PHE A 217 19.27 -10.46 -59.29
C PHE A 217 19.74 -9.30 -60.19
N GLN A 218 20.92 -9.43 -60.82
CA GLN A 218 21.42 -8.44 -61.77
C GLN A 218 20.51 -8.31 -63.01
N LYS A 219 19.97 -9.42 -63.52
CA LYS A 219 18.99 -9.41 -64.61
C LYS A 219 17.69 -8.70 -64.20
N TRP A 220 17.19 -8.92 -62.98
CA TRP A 220 15.96 -8.27 -62.50
C TRP A 220 16.12 -6.76 -62.38
N ILE A 221 17.21 -6.28 -61.74
CA ILE A 221 17.48 -4.84 -61.65
C ILE A 221 17.69 -4.22 -63.03
N GLY A 222 18.44 -4.91 -63.90
CA GLY A 222 18.67 -4.47 -65.28
C GLY A 222 17.35 -4.29 -66.02
N TRP A 223 16.46 -5.29 -65.95
CA TRP A 223 15.14 -5.24 -66.55
C TRP A 223 14.29 -4.08 -66.02
N ILE A 224 14.25 -3.85 -64.70
CA ILE A 224 13.47 -2.74 -64.12
C ILE A 224 13.99 -1.40 -64.64
N ARG A 225 15.30 -1.22 -64.66
CA ARG A 225 15.93 0.02 -65.14
C ARG A 225 15.65 0.27 -66.62
N ASP A 226 15.71 -0.78 -67.42
CA ASP A 226 15.52 -0.69 -68.86
C ASP A 226 14.05 -0.43 -69.24
N ASN A 227 13.09 -0.82 -68.38
CA ASN A 227 11.64 -0.62 -68.61
C ASN A 227 11.03 0.62 -67.93
N LEU A 228 11.50 1.02 -66.74
CA LEU A 228 10.98 2.18 -66.00
C LEU A 228 11.82 3.46 -66.17
N GLY A 229 13.04 3.35 -66.68
CA GLY A 229 13.99 4.45 -66.76
C GLY A 229 14.68 4.74 -65.43
N LYS A 230 15.82 5.43 -65.51
CA LYS A 230 16.74 5.62 -64.37
C LYS A 230 16.13 6.34 -63.17
N ASP A 231 15.23 7.29 -63.42
CA ASP A 231 14.67 8.19 -62.40
C ASP A 231 13.41 7.65 -61.71
N ASN A 232 12.74 6.65 -62.30
CA ASN A 232 11.50 6.05 -61.75
C ASN A 232 11.72 4.65 -61.15
N CYS A 233 12.97 4.21 -61.02
CA CYS A 233 13.29 2.92 -60.40
C CYS A 233 13.09 2.98 -58.88
N PRO A 234 12.46 1.96 -58.27
CA PRO A 234 12.38 1.81 -56.82
C PRO A 234 13.76 1.79 -56.16
N GLN A 235 13.86 2.37 -54.96
CA GLN A 235 15.10 2.38 -54.20
C GLN A 235 15.33 1.04 -53.51
N ILE A 236 16.54 0.49 -53.65
CA ILE A 236 16.96 -0.74 -53.00
C ILE A 236 17.97 -0.39 -51.92
N TYR A 237 17.77 -0.87 -50.69
CA TYR A 237 18.67 -0.61 -49.57
C TYR A 237 19.51 -1.84 -49.23
N MET A 238 20.83 -1.73 -49.26
CA MET A 238 21.74 -2.82 -48.91
C MET A 238 22.32 -2.60 -47.50
N LEU A 239 21.93 -3.44 -46.55
CA LEU A 239 22.34 -3.35 -45.15
C LEU A 239 23.70 -4.01 -44.93
N THR A 240 24.75 -3.19 -44.83
CA THR A 240 26.15 -3.64 -44.74
C THR A 240 26.68 -3.50 -43.31
N HIS A 241 27.37 -4.53 -42.80
CA HIS A 241 28.00 -4.51 -41.46
C HIS A 241 29.43 -3.94 -41.46
N ARG A 242 29.95 -3.57 -42.64
CA ARG A 242 31.28 -2.97 -42.83
C ARG A 242 31.19 -1.79 -43.78
N PRO A 243 32.08 -0.79 -43.68
CA PRO A 243 32.18 0.27 -44.66
C PRO A 243 32.63 -0.30 -46.02
N LEU A 244 32.01 0.19 -47.09
CA LEU A 244 32.39 -0.11 -48.47
C LEU A 244 33.34 0.97 -49.01
N SER A 245 34.23 0.59 -49.94
CA SER A 245 35.10 1.54 -50.63
C SER A 245 34.30 2.51 -51.51
N GLU A 246 34.85 3.68 -51.81
CA GLU A 246 34.18 4.67 -52.68
C GLU A 246 33.80 4.10 -54.06
N ILE A 247 34.60 3.18 -54.59
CA ILE A 247 34.35 2.52 -55.88
C ILE A 247 33.14 1.59 -55.77
N GLU A 248 33.08 0.75 -54.74
CA GLU A 248 31.93 -0.14 -54.48
C GLU A 248 30.64 0.66 -54.31
N VAL A 249 30.68 1.74 -53.52
CA VAL A 249 29.54 2.63 -53.29
C VAL A 249 29.05 3.27 -54.59
N LYS A 250 29.95 3.84 -55.41
CA LYS A 250 29.59 4.43 -56.72
C LYS A 250 29.03 3.39 -57.70
N MET A 251 29.53 2.15 -57.65
CA MET A 251 29.03 1.05 -58.47
C MET A 251 27.61 0.62 -58.06
N LEU A 252 27.31 0.56 -56.76
CA LEU A 252 25.97 0.27 -56.26
C LEU A 252 24.97 1.39 -56.61
N TYR A 253 25.36 2.65 -56.46
CA TYR A 253 24.51 3.78 -56.85
C TYR A 253 24.17 3.78 -58.35
N ARG A 254 25.09 3.35 -59.23
CA ARG A 254 24.78 3.16 -60.67
C ARG A 254 23.70 2.11 -60.94
N LYS A 255 23.47 1.21 -59.98
CA LYS A 255 22.43 0.18 -60.01
C LYS A 255 21.19 0.56 -59.19
N ASN A 256 21.09 1.81 -58.72
CA ASN A 256 20.04 2.30 -57.80
C ASN A 256 19.97 1.50 -56.48
N VAL A 257 21.11 0.96 -56.04
CA VAL A 257 21.25 0.32 -54.72
C VAL A 257 21.98 1.28 -53.79
N ILE A 258 21.35 1.59 -52.65
CA ILE A 258 21.87 2.47 -51.61
C ILE A 258 22.52 1.60 -50.52
N PRO A 259 23.86 1.59 -50.39
CA PRO A 259 24.50 0.91 -49.28
C PRO A 259 24.29 1.68 -47.98
N VAL A 260 23.73 1.01 -46.98
CA VAL A 260 23.53 1.51 -45.63
C VAL A 260 24.60 0.89 -44.75
N ASP A 261 25.52 1.74 -44.26
CA ASP A 261 26.63 1.31 -43.41
C ASP A 261 26.18 1.25 -41.95
N LEU A 262 25.84 0.03 -41.51
CA LEU A 262 25.36 -0.23 -40.15
C LEU A 262 26.48 -0.16 -39.11
N SER A 263 27.75 -0.22 -39.51
CA SER A 263 28.87 -0.11 -38.56
C SER A 263 28.88 1.25 -37.84
N GLN A 264 28.27 2.28 -38.45
CA GLN A 264 28.07 3.61 -37.85
C GLN A 264 27.13 3.61 -36.63
N LEU A 265 26.37 2.55 -36.38
CA LEU A 265 25.50 2.40 -35.20
C LEU A 265 26.27 1.92 -33.96
N SER A 266 27.57 1.62 -34.11
CA SER A 266 28.43 1.14 -33.04
C SER A 266 29.77 1.87 -33.02
N THR A 267 30.19 2.35 -31.85
CA THR A 267 31.43 3.11 -31.68
C THR A 267 32.67 2.25 -31.39
N GLU A 268 32.52 0.92 -31.29
CA GLU A 268 33.58 -0.03 -30.97
C GLU A 268 33.63 -1.18 -31.98
N SER A 269 34.75 -1.92 -32.01
CA SER A 269 35.01 -3.12 -32.83
C SER A 269 33.98 -4.23 -32.57
N SER A 270 32.78 -4.04 -33.11
CA SER A 270 31.60 -4.87 -32.88
C SER A 270 31.55 -6.01 -33.90
N SER A 271 31.19 -7.21 -33.44
CA SER A 271 30.98 -8.35 -34.35
C SER A 271 29.83 -8.06 -35.33
N PRO A 272 29.82 -8.66 -36.55
CA PRO A 272 28.71 -8.53 -37.49
C PRO A 272 27.35 -8.87 -36.86
N TYR A 273 27.30 -9.88 -36.00
CA TYR A 273 26.10 -10.26 -35.25
C TYR A 273 25.53 -9.08 -34.45
N SER A 274 26.36 -8.43 -33.62
CA SER A 274 25.93 -7.31 -32.79
C SER A 274 25.52 -6.06 -33.57
N ILE A 275 26.11 -5.85 -34.75
CA ILE A 275 25.76 -4.75 -35.65
C ILE A 275 24.37 -4.98 -36.24
N TYR A 276 24.10 -6.19 -36.74
CA TYR A 276 22.76 -6.55 -37.23
C TYR A 276 21.72 -6.49 -36.12
N GLN A 277 22.05 -6.96 -34.91
CA GLN A 277 21.13 -6.93 -33.77
C GLN A 277 20.69 -5.50 -33.44
N LYS A 278 21.63 -4.56 -33.35
CA LYS A 278 21.32 -3.13 -33.11
C LYS A 278 20.48 -2.54 -34.22
N ALA A 279 20.77 -2.88 -35.48
CA ALA A 279 20.00 -2.38 -36.62
C ALA A 279 18.55 -2.89 -36.60
N LEU A 280 18.33 -4.17 -36.30
CA LEU A 280 16.99 -4.77 -36.20
C LEU A 280 16.20 -4.21 -35.00
N ILE A 281 16.85 -3.99 -33.86
CA ILE A 281 16.22 -3.31 -32.72
C ILE A 281 15.77 -1.90 -33.11
N ASN A 282 16.65 -1.10 -33.73
CA ASN A 282 16.28 0.24 -34.19
C ASN A 282 15.11 0.20 -35.21
N LEU A 283 15.13 -0.74 -36.17
CA LEU A 283 14.03 -0.90 -37.12
C LEU A 283 12.74 -1.31 -36.42
N SER A 284 12.80 -2.17 -35.40
CA SER A 284 11.63 -2.55 -34.60
C SER A 284 11.04 -1.34 -33.89
N GLU A 285 11.87 -0.53 -33.23
CA GLU A 285 11.45 0.71 -32.55
C GLU A 285 10.83 1.71 -33.54
N LEU A 286 11.47 1.92 -34.69
CA LEU A 286 11.00 2.84 -35.73
C LEU A 286 9.73 2.37 -36.45
N SER A 287 9.56 1.07 -36.62
CA SER A 287 8.30 0.49 -37.13
C SER A 287 7.18 0.50 -36.08
N SER A 288 7.55 0.59 -34.80
CA SER A 288 6.63 0.57 -33.65
C SER A 288 6.14 1.95 -33.20
N THR A 289 6.72 3.06 -33.67
CA THR A 289 6.27 4.41 -33.30
C THR A 289 4.82 4.66 -33.77
N GLN A 290 3.87 4.37 -32.88
CA GLN A 290 2.46 4.66 -33.02
C GLN A 290 2.20 6.16 -32.85
N LYS A 291 1.16 6.68 -33.50
CA LYS A 291 0.52 7.95 -33.11
C LYS A 291 0.11 7.83 -31.65
N GLU A 292 0.47 8.80 -30.81
CA GLU A 292 -0.07 8.92 -29.45
C GLU A 292 -1.60 8.80 -29.48
N ASP A 293 -2.16 7.87 -28.69
CA ASP A 293 -3.60 7.75 -28.52
C ASP A 293 -4.11 9.00 -27.81
N THR A 294 -4.79 9.82 -28.60
CA THR A 294 -5.25 11.15 -28.23
C THR A 294 -6.73 11.14 -27.83
N TRP A 295 -7.31 9.96 -27.61
CA TRP A 295 -8.69 9.81 -27.13
C TRP A 295 -8.85 10.43 -25.73
N PRO A 296 -9.99 11.09 -25.45
CA PRO A 296 -11.07 11.43 -26.38
C PRO A 296 -10.74 12.65 -27.27
N GLN A 297 -11.08 12.60 -28.56
CA GLN A 297 -10.89 13.70 -29.51
C GLN A 297 -12.23 14.28 -30.01
N GLY A 298 -12.24 15.56 -30.40
CA GLY A 298 -13.31 16.13 -31.22
C GLY A 298 -14.61 16.48 -30.50
N VAL A 299 -14.58 16.64 -29.18
CA VAL A 299 -15.76 16.90 -28.34
C VAL A 299 -15.83 18.38 -27.96
N ALA A 300 -16.99 19.01 -28.14
CA ALA A 300 -17.24 20.39 -27.72
C ALA A 300 -18.59 20.51 -27.00
N PHE A 301 -18.57 21.00 -25.77
CA PHE A 301 -19.77 21.16 -24.92
C PHE A 301 -20.34 22.58 -24.90
N TYR A 302 -19.80 23.45 -25.74
CA TYR A 302 -20.17 24.86 -25.82
C TYR A 302 -20.30 25.29 -27.28
N ASN A 303 -21.24 26.20 -27.51
CA ASN A 303 -21.42 26.86 -28.78
C ASN A 303 -20.31 27.90 -29.03
N MET A 304 -20.18 28.38 -30.27
CA MET A 304 -19.21 29.41 -30.66
C MET A 304 -19.38 30.74 -29.90
N ASP A 305 -20.56 30.98 -29.33
CA ASP A 305 -20.90 32.14 -28.51
C ASP A 305 -20.66 31.93 -27.00
N GLY A 306 -20.20 30.75 -26.59
CA GLY A 306 -19.92 30.39 -25.20
C GLY A 306 -21.14 29.91 -24.40
N SER A 307 -22.31 29.76 -25.01
CA SER A 307 -23.47 29.13 -24.38
C SER A 307 -23.33 27.60 -24.33
N ASP A 308 -23.94 26.97 -23.32
CA ASP A 308 -24.04 25.51 -23.26
C ASP A 308 -24.86 24.98 -24.46
N ILE A 309 -24.45 23.83 -25.00
CA ILE A 309 -25.21 23.14 -26.05
C ILE A 309 -26.52 22.55 -25.49
N SER A 310 -27.47 22.25 -26.38
CA SER A 310 -28.72 21.58 -25.98
C SER A 310 -28.46 20.16 -25.46
N LEU A 311 -29.40 19.60 -24.69
CA LEU A 311 -29.27 18.23 -24.17
C LEU A 311 -29.08 17.19 -25.29
N ILE A 312 -29.75 17.37 -26.43
CA ILE A 312 -29.65 16.44 -27.57
C ILE A 312 -28.25 16.52 -28.19
N GLU A 313 -27.74 17.72 -28.44
CA GLU A 313 -26.38 17.91 -28.95
C GLU A 313 -25.34 17.36 -27.96
N ALA A 314 -25.53 17.57 -26.67
CA ALA A 314 -24.66 17.01 -25.64
C ALA A 314 -24.69 15.48 -25.64
N THR A 315 -25.86 14.88 -25.82
CA THR A 315 -26.01 13.41 -25.96
C THR A 315 -25.23 12.90 -27.16
N ASP A 316 -25.34 13.56 -28.32
CA ASP A 316 -24.59 13.20 -29.52
C ASP A 316 -23.07 13.31 -29.31
N GLN A 317 -22.61 14.35 -28.61
CA GLN A 317 -21.20 14.52 -28.26
C GLN A 317 -20.69 13.38 -27.35
N LEU A 318 -21.43 13.01 -26.30
CA LEU A 318 -21.03 11.90 -25.41
C LEU A 318 -21.05 10.56 -26.15
N LYS A 319 -22.04 10.35 -27.03
CA LYS A 319 -22.13 9.17 -27.87
C LYS A 319 -20.93 9.04 -28.80
N LEU A 320 -20.45 10.13 -29.41
CA LEU A 320 -19.22 10.12 -30.21
C LEU A 320 -18.00 9.70 -29.38
N VAL A 321 -17.91 10.11 -28.11
CA VAL A 321 -16.83 9.68 -27.22
C VAL A 321 -16.88 8.17 -26.97
N ARG A 322 -18.08 7.62 -26.73
CA ARG A 322 -18.28 6.18 -26.54
C ARG A 322 -17.97 5.38 -27.82
N GLU A 323 -18.45 5.83 -28.97
CA GLU A 323 -18.26 5.13 -30.25
C GLU A 323 -16.81 5.17 -30.74
N SER A 324 -16.04 6.20 -30.36
CA SER A 324 -14.60 6.30 -30.66
C SER A 324 -13.69 5.59 -29.66
N TYR A 325 -14.26 4.94 -28.63
CA TYR A 325 -13.49 4.28 -27.58
C TYR A 325 -12.67 3.10 -28.12
N PRO A 326 -11.34 3.06 -27.90
CA PRO A 326 -10.49 1.98 -28.40
C PRO A 326 -10.73 0.59 -27.78
N GLY A 327 -11.59 0.48 -26.78
CA GLY A 327 -11.98 -0.80 -26.18
C GLY A 327 -11.16 -1.23 -24.97
N TRP A 328 -10.25 -0.41 -24.44
CA TRP A 328 -9.43 -0.78 -23.28
C TRP A 328 -10.27 -1.36 -22.12
N LEU A 329 -9.71 -2.32 -21.39
CA LEU A 329 -10.30 -2.82 -20.16
C LEU A 329 -10.51 -1.67 -19.16
N THR A 330 -9.43 -0.93 -18.89
CA THR A 330 -9.40 0.30 -18.11
C THR A 330 -8.73 1.41 -18.91
N VAL A 331 -9.24 2.63 -18.79
CA VAL A 331 -8.71 3.78 -19.55
C VAL A 331 -7.27 4.09 -19.08
N PRO A 332 -6.27 4.13 -19.99
CA PRO A 332 -4.90 4.46 -19.64
C PRO A 332 -4.77 5.84 -18.97
N ALA A 333 -3.80 6.01 -18.07
CA ALA A 333 -3.70 7.19 -17.19
C ALA A 333 -3.74 8.54 -17.94
N GLY A 334 -3.04 8.67 -19.06
CA GLY A 334 -3.03 9.90 -19.88
C GLY A 334 -4.40 10.21 -20.50
N ALA A 335 -5.12 9.19 -20.97
CA ALA A 335 -6.46 9.31 -21.51
C ALA A 335 -7.52 9.54 -20.41
N LEU A 336 -7.36 8.90 -19.26
CA LEU A 336 -8.24 9.04 -18.10
C LEU A 336 -8.26 10.48 -17.59
N GLN A 337 -7.08 11.12 -17.49
CA GLN A 337 -6.98 12.52 -17.09
C GLN A 337 -7.74 13.45 -18.04
N ARG A 338 -7.65 13.21 -19.36
CA ARG A 338 -8.40 13.98 -20.37
C ARG A 338 -9.89 13.74 -20.28
N LEU A 339 -10.32 12.48 -20.12
CA LEU A 339 -11.74 12.14 -19.96
C LEU A 339 -12.35 12.84 -18.74
N GLN A 340 -11.68 12.75 -17.57
CA GLN A 340 -12.14 13.39 -16.35
C GLN A 340 -12.16 14.92 -16.45
N SER A 341 -11.09 15.53 -17.00
CA SER A 341 -10.93 16.99 -17.00
C SER A 341 -11.76 17.67 -18.10
N ASN A 342 -11.80 17.09 -19.30
CA ASN A 342 -12.31 17.75 -20.50
C ASN A 342 -13.71 17.29 -20.92
N VAL A 343 -14.19 16.15 -20.40
CA VAL A 343 -15.50 15.58 -20.78
C VAL A 343 -16.41 15.52 -19.56
N LEU A 344 -16.02 14.76 -18.53
CA LEU A 344 -16.91 14.47 -17.41
C LEU A 344 -17.39 15.73 -16.66
N ASN A 345 -16.50 16.71 -16.45
CA ASN A 345 -16.86 17.95 -15.74
C ASN A 345 -17.96 18.75 -16.45
N TYR A 346 -17.89 18.86 -17.79
CA TYR A 346 -18.92 19.55 -18.58
C TYR A 346 -20.20 18.73 -18.63
N ALA A 347 -20.07 17.42 -18.82
CA ALA A 347 -21.22 16.51 -18.85
C ALA A 347 -22.00 16.53 -17.51
N ARG A 348 -21.29 16.67 -16.38
CA ARG A 348 -21.89 16.82 -15.05
C ARG A 348 -22.67 18.13 -14.92
N HIS A 349 -22.13 19.24 -15.43
CA HIS A 349 -22.82 20.52 -15.43
C HIS A 349 -24.16 20.43 -16.19
N ILE A 350 -24.12 19.87 -17.40
CA ILE A 350 -25.31 19.67 -18.24
C ILE A 350 -26.33 18.74 -17.55
N LEU A 351 -25.88 17.67 -16.89
CA LEU A 351 -26.77 16.79 -16.12
C LEU A 351 -27.55 17.59 -15.07
N PHE A 352 -26.86 18.39 -14.25
CA PHE A 352 -27.51 19.18 -13.20
C PHE A 352 -28.45 20.25 -13.76
N THR A 353 -28.12 20.86 -14.89
CA THR A 353 -28.95 21.87 -15.55
C THR A 353 -30.26 21.28 -16.05
N TYR A 354 -30.23 20.14 -16.74
CA TYR A 354 -31.41 19.59 -17.43
C TYR A 354 -32.17 18.52 -16.66
N CYS A 355 -31.60 17.94 -15.58
CA CYS A 355 -32.28 16.90 -14.80
C CYS A 355 -33.69 17.32 -14.36
N LYS A 356 -33.81 18.55 -13.82
CA LYS A 356 -35.06 19.10 -13.28
C LYS A 356 -35.86 19.95 -14.27
N ASP A 357 -35.42 20.03 -15.52
CA ASP A 357 -36.11 20.81 -16.55
C ASP A 357 -37.37 20.08 -17.04
N GLY A 358 -38.54 20.64 -16.80
CA GLY A 358 -39.83 20.09 -17.23
C GLY A 358 -40.10 20.21 -18.74
N SER A 359 -39.28 20.97 -19.48
CA SER A 359 -39.43 21.13 -20.94
C SER A 359 -38.85 19.97 -21.76
N VAL A 360 -38.03 19.12 -21.13
CA VAL A 360 -37.35 17.98 -21.77
C VAL A 360 -38.06 16.67 -21.43
N SER A 361 -38.27 15.80 -22.43
CA SER A 361 -38.94 14.50 -22.23
C SER A 361 -38.10 13.50 -21.42
N SER A 362 -38.76 12.60 -20.68
CA SER A 362 -38.09 11.55 -19.89
C SER A 362 -37.18 10.64 -20.74
N ALA A 363 -37.58 10.35 -21.98
CA ALA A 363 -36.77 9.55 -22.90
C ALA A 363 -35.45 10.24 -23.27
N GLN A 364 -35.47 11.54 -23.56
CA GLN A 364 -34.26 12.31 -23.87
C GLN A 364 -33.32 12.41 -22.66
N LYS A 365 -33.88 12.56 -21.46
CA LYS A 365 -33.09 12.56 -20.21
C LYS A 365 -32.44 11.20 -19.97
N LEU A 366 -33.15 10.10 -20.22
CA LEU A 366 -32.61 8.75 -20.12
C LEU A 366 -31.46 8.52 -21.11
N ASP A 367 -31.63 8.95 -22.36
CA ASP A 367 -30.61 8.81 -23.39
C ASP A 367 -29.31 9.55 -23.02
N TYR A 368 -29.45 10.78 -22.52
CA TYR A 368 -28.31 11.53 -22.00
C TYR A 368 -27.68 10.83 -20.80
N LEU A 369 -28.48 10.42 -19.82
CA LEU A 369 -28.00 9.77 -18.60
C LEU A 369 -27.26 8.46 -18.89
N TYR A 370 -27.71 7.70 -19.89
CA TYR A 370 -27.03 6.48 -20.32
C TYR A 370 -25.63 6.75 -20.85
N GLU A 371 -25.47 7.74 -21.74
CA GLU A 371 -24.16 8.13 -22.27
C GLU A 371 -23.28 8.77 -21.18
N TYR A 372 -23.87 9.58 -20.29
CA TYR A 372 -23.20 10.14 -19.11
C TYR A 372 -22.67 9.03 -18.19
N ASN A 373 -23.52 8.06 -17.82
CA ASN A 373 -23.17 6.95 -16.95
C ASN A 373 -22.02 6.11 -17.54
N TRP A 374 -22.04 5.86 -18.85
CA TRP A 374 -20.95 5.15 -19.51
C TRP A 374 -19.61 5.89 -19.38
N ILE A 375 -19.60 7.21 -19.62
CA ILE A 375 -18.41 8.05 -19.45
C ILE A 375 -17.96 8.10 -17.98
N HIS A 376 -18.92 8.15 -17.06
CA HIS A 376 -18.69 8.17 -15.62
C HIS A 376 -18.00 6.87 -15.17
N GLU A 377 -18.49 5.71 -15.58
CA GLU A 377 -17.88 4.40 -15.31
C GLU A 377 -16.46 4.31 -15.91
N LYS A 378 -16.25 4.77 -17.15
CA LYS A 378 -14.91 4.83 -17.76
C LYS A 378 -13.98 5.85 -17.13
N SER A 379 -14.53 6.81 -16.38
CA SER A 379 -13.77 7.74 -15.56
C SER A 379 -13.34 7.15 -14.22
N LEU A 380 -13.72 5.91 -13.90
CA LEU A 380 -13.37 5.19 -12.68
C LEU A 380 -13.80 5.92 -11.39
N LEU A 381 -14.98 6.55 -11.38
CA LEU A 381 -15.51 7.28 -10.23
C LEU A 381 -16.83 6.67 -9.74
N PRO A 382 -17.13 6.73 -8.43
CA PRO A 382 -18.46 6.41 -7.90
C PRO A 382 -19.44 7.57 -8.12
N ILE A 383 -20.74 7.27 -8.21
CA ILE A 383 -21.78 8.30 -8.33
C ILE A 383 -21.84 9.07 -7.00
N ILE A 384 -21.66 10.39 -7.03
CA ILE A 384 -21.71 11.19 -5.80
C ILE A 384 -23.15 11.54 -5.41
N ASN A 385 -23.44 11.81 -4.13
CA ASN A 385 -24.80 12.06 -3.61
C ASN A 385 -25.66 13.02 -4.46
N LYS A 386 -25.09 14.13 -4.95
CA LYS A 386 -25.85 15.08 -5.80
C LYS A 386 -26.25 14.49 -7.15
N GLU A 387 -25.41 13.62 -7.71
CA GLU A 387 -25.71 12.91 -8.96
C GLU A 387 -26.72 11.80 -8.72
N TRP A 388 -26.63 11.09 -7.59
CA TRP A 388 -27.56 10.04 -7.20
C TRP A 388 -29.02 10.50 -7.25
N ASP A 389 -29.31 11.68 -6.70
CA ASP A 389 -30.66 12.29 -6.75
C ASP A 389 -31.13 12.50 -8.20
N CYS A 390 -30.23 12.93 -9.09
CA CYS A 390 -30.54 13.14 -10.50
C CYS A 390 -30.81 11.82 -11.22
N TYR A 391 -30.08 10.76 -10.88
CA TYR A 391 -30.29 9.42 -11.43
C TYR A 391 -31.67 8.89 -11.03
N LEU A 392 -32.04 9.01 -9.75
CA LEU A 392 -33.36 8.62 -9.25
C LEU A 392 -34.49 9.41 -9.91
N ASP A 393 -34.36 10.74 -10.01
CA ASP A 393 -35.37 11.60 -10.64
C ASP A 393 -35.63 11.20 -12.10
N ILE A 394 -34.57 10.89 -12.87
CA ILE A 394 -34.69 10.48 -14.26
C ILE A 394 -35.27 9.07 -14.40
N LEU A 395 -34.85 8.12 -13.56
CA LEU A 395 -35.33 6.73 -13.61
C LEU A 395 -36.78 6.56 -13.15
N ASN A 396 -37.29 7.46 -12.31
CA ASN A 396 -38.70 7.48 -11.87
C ASN A 396 -39.66 8.06 -12.93
N GLY A 397 -39.18 8.45 -14.11
CA GLY A 397 -40.00 8.98 -15.20
C GLY A 397 -40.92 7.94 -15.87
N ASP A 398 -42.01 8.40 -16.48
CA ASP A 398 -42.99 7.55 -17.17
C ASP A 398 -42.36 6.71 -18.30
N GLN A 399 -42.77 5.42 -18.40
CA GLN A 399 -42.43 4.47 -19.48
C GLN A 399 -40.98 3.93 -19.55
N LEU A 400 -40.32 3.70 -18.41
CA LEU A 400 -38.91 3.27 -18.35
C LEU A 400 -38.67 1.80 -17.91
N GLU A 401 -39.72 1.07 -17.52
CA GLU A 401 -39.63 -0.22 -16.80
C GLU A 401 -38.93 -1.37 -17.58
N GLU A 402 -38.84 -1.30 -18.92
CA GLU A 402 -38.24 -2.36 -19.77
C GLU A 402 -37.01 -1.90 -20.58
N SER A 403 -36.44 -0.73 -20.28
CA SER A 403 -35.30 -0.19 -21.04
C SER A 403 -33.97 -0.84 -20.65
N THR A 404 -33.25 -1.42 -21.61
CA THR A 404 -31.88 -1.94 -21.38
C THR A 404 -30.90 -0.87 -20.94
N LYS A 405 -31.15 0.41 -21.29
CA LYS A 405 -30.36 1.57 -20.85
C LYS A 405 -30.58 1.84 -19.36
N ALA A 406 -31.82 1.75 -18.90
CA ALA A 406 -32.17 1.93 -17.49
C ALA A 406 -31.51 0.86 -16.62
N VAL A 407 -31.47 -0.39 -17.10
CA VAL A 407 -30.78 -1.51 -16.43
C VAL A 407 -29.28 -1.21 -16.23
N GLU A 408 -28.60 -0.67 -17.24
CA GLU A 408 -27.17 -0.32 -17.14
C GLU A 408 -26.90 0.76 -16.08
N ILE A 409 -27.78 1.77 -16.01
CA ILE A 409 -27.72 2.84 -15.02
C ILE A 409 -28.00 2.28 -13.62
N GLN A 410 -29.02 1.42 -13.48
CA GLN A 410 -29.36 0.77 -12.22
C GLN A 410 -28.23 -0.14 -11.70
N LEU A 411 -27.48 -0.81 -12.58
CA LEU A 411 -26.30 -1.60 -12.20
C LEU A 411 -25.17 -0.72 -11.64
N ALA A 412 -24.95 0.47 -12.21
CA ALA A 412 -23.98 1.45 -11.67
C ALA A 412 -24.44 2.02 -10.32
N MET A 413 -25.75 2.26 -10.14
CA MET A 413 -26.34 2.64 -8.86
C MET A 413 -26.22 1.53 -7.81
N LEU A 414 -26.48 0.27 -8.19
CA LEU A 414 -26.34 -0.90 -7.33
C LEU A 414 -24.91 -0.98 -6.77
N ARG A 415 -23.92 -0.81 -7.63
CA ARG A 415 -22.51 -0.76 -7.28
C ARG A 415 -22.17 0.39 -6.32
N THR A 416 -22.64 1.61 -6.60
CA THR A 416 -22.41 2.77 -5.71
C THR A 416 -23.05 2.56 -4.33
N ALA A 417 -24.29 2.04 -4.28
CA ALA A 417 -24.95 1.72 -3.01
C ALA A 417 -24.16 0.73 -2.15
N ARG A 418 -23.44 -0.22 -2.77
CA ARG A 418 -22.53 -1.14 -2.05
C ARG A 418 -21.31 -0.41 -1.49
N GLU A 419 -20.73 0.52 -2.23
CA GLU A 419 -19.53 1.27 -1.83
C GLU A 419 -19.82 2.20 -0.64
N ASP A 420 -20.98 2.85 -0.66
CA ASP A 420 -21.43 3.72 0.44
C ASP A 420 -22.03 2.93 1.61
N GLY A 421 -22.23 1.63 1.45
CA GLY A 421 -22.83 0.77 2.47
C GLY A 421 -24.33 1.04 2.70
N ASN A 422 -25.02 1.56 1.67
CA ASN A 422 -26.46 1.76 1.65
C ASN A 422 -27.16 0.44 1.31
N TRP A 423 -27.21 -0.44 2.31
CA TRP A 423 -27.68 -1.83 2.14
C TRP A 423 -29.15 -1.94 1.71
N ASN A 424 -30.01 -1.01 2.14
CA ASN A 424 -31.43 -1.02 1.79
C ASN A 424 -31.62 -0.73 0.29
N ASP A 425 -31.03 0.36 -0.20
CA ASP A 425 -31.08 0.73 -1.62
C ASP A 425 -30.48 -0.38 -2.49
N TRP A 426 -29.39 -1.01 -2.04
CA TRP A 426 -28.81 -2.16 -2.72
C TRP A 426 -29.77 -3.34 -2.81
N ASP A 427 -30.41 -3.72 -1.70
CA ASP A 427 -31.30 -4.87 -1.65
C ASP A 427 -32.55 -4.66 -2.51
N ASP A 428 -33.08 -3.43 -2.56
CA ASP A 428 -34.26 -3.10 -3.35
C ASP A 428 -33.94 -3.02 -4.86
N LEU A 429 -32.80 -2.39 -5.23
CA LEU A 429 -32.31 -2.40 -6.61
C LEU A 429 -32.01 -3.82 -7.10
N TYR A 430 -31.35 -4.65 -6.29
CA TYR A 430 -31.02 -6.03 -6.65
C TYR A 430 -32.28 -6.88 -6.89
N LYS A 431 -33.29 -6.77 -6.02
CA LYS A 431 -34.58 -7.47 -6.17
C LYS A 431 -35.29 -7.06 -7.47
N SER A 432 -35.24 -5.78 -7.82
CA SER A 432 -35.81 -5.29 -9.08
C SER A 432 -35.07 -5.87 -10.29
N LEU A 433 -33.74 -5.79 -10.29
CA LEU A 433 -32.90 -6.23 -11.40
C LEU A 433 -32.96 -7.74 -11.65
N ILE A 434 -32.86 -8.57 -10.61
CA ILE A 434 -32.78 -10.03 -10.77
C ILE A 434 -34.04 -10.65 -11.41
N HIS A 435 -35.20 -9.98 -11.30
CA HIS A 435 -36.45 -10.42 -11.92
C HIS A 435 -36.72 -9.74 -13.27
N ASN A 436 -35.84 -8.85 -13.73
CA ASN A 436 -36.03 -8.11 -14.97
C ASN A 436 -35.73 -9.01 -16.20
N PRO A 437 -36.69 -9.23 -17.10
CA PRO A 437 -36.50 -10.11 -18.26
C PRO A 437 -35.57 -9.51 -19.34
N SER A 438 -35.26 -8.21 -19.29
CA SER A 438 -34.46 -7.49 -20.30
C SER A 438 -32.95 -7.59 -20.09
N LEU A 439 -32.48 -8.32 -19.06
CA LEU A 439 -31.05 -8.50 -18.78
C LEU A 439 -30.34 -9.29 -19.90
N ASN A 440 -29.36 -8.67 -20.53
CA ASN A 440 -28.49 -9.36 -21.49
C ASN A 440 -27.43 -10.23 -20.77
N PRO A 441 -26.74 -11.14 -21.48
CA PRO A 441 -25.76 -12.03 -20.86
C PRO A 441 -24.62 -11.31 -20.11
N GLU A 442 -24.12 -10.17 -20.61
CA GLU A 442 -23.06 -9.39 -19.97
C GLU A 442 -23.56 -8.73 -18.67
N GLN A 443 -24.73 -8.11 -18.70
CA GLN A 443 -25.40 -7.53 -17.54
C GLN A 443 -25.70 -8.59 -16.47
N MET A 444 -26.07 -9.80 -16.88
CA MET A 444 -26.26 -10.92 -15.96
C MET A 444 -24.95 -11.33 -15.26
N GLN A 445 -23.82 -11.34 -15.98
CA GLN A 445 -22.52 -11.56 -15.34
C GLN A 445 -22.16 -10.44 -14.36
N GLN A 446 -22.46 -9.18 -14.72
CA GLN A 446 -22.27 -8.03 -13.83
C GLN A 446 -23.10 -8.14 -12.55
N LEU A 447 -24.35 -8.59 -12.66
CA LEU A 447 -25.22 -8.78 -11.50
C LEU A 447 -24.71 -9.88 -10.56
N PHE A 448 -24.19 -11.00 -11.10
CA PHE A 448 -23.52 -12.03 -10.29
C PHE A 448 -22.25 -11.52 -9.62
N TRP A 449 -21.46 -10.73 -10.34
CA TRP A 449 -20.27 -10.07 -9.81
C TRP A 449 -20.62 -9.16 -8.63
N GLU A 450 -21.58 -8.25 -8.80
CA GLU A 450 -22.01 -7.33 -7.75
C GLU A 450 -22.61 -8.07 -6.55
N LYS A 451 -23.31 -9.19 -6.76
CA LYS A 451 -23.78 -10.04 -5.66
C LYS A 451 -22.62 -10.62 -4.83
N CYS A 452 -21.58 -11.12 -5.50
CA CYS A 452 -20.38 -11.62 -4.83
C CYS A 452 -19.70 -10.50 -4.03
N LEU A 453 -19.51 -9.33 -4.66
CA LEU A 453 -18.89 -8.18 -4.02
C LEU A 453 -19.70 -7.64 -2.84
N CYS A 454 -21.03 -7.64 -2.93
CA CYS A 454 -21.92 -7.22 -1.84
C CYS A 454 -21.82 -8.18 -0.65
N ASN A 455 -21.85 -9.50 -0.87
CA ASN A 455 -21.65 -10.46 0.22
C ASN A 455 -20.27 -10.30 0.87
N ARG A 456 -19.22 -10.01 0.09
CA ARG A 456 -17.89 -9.67 0.63
C ARG A 456 -17.93 -8.38 1.47
N ALA A 457 -18.55 -7.32 0.96
CA ALA A 457 -18.66 -6.03 1.66
C ALA A 457 -19.52 -6.11 2.94
N ARG A 458 -20.49 -7.02 2.97
CA ARG A 458 -21.32 -7.34 4.16
C ARG A 458 -20.69 -8.39 5.08
N TYR A 459 -19.47 -8.85 4.79
CA TYR A 459 -18.78 -9.89 5.57
C TYR A 459 -19.58 -11.19 5.73
N LYS A 460 -20.39 -11.54 4.73
CA LYS A 460 -21.17 -12.79 4.66
C LYS A 460 -20.32 -13.88 4.03
N PHE A 461 -19.34 -14.40 4.78
CA PHE A 461 -18.26 -15.24 4.23
C PHE A 461 -18.76 -16.53 3.57
N GLN A 462 -19.75 -17.21 4.16
CA GLN A 462 -20.26 -18.47 3.62
C GLN A 462 -21.07 -18.26 2.34
N GLU A 463 -21.96 -17.26 2.35
CA GLU A 463 -22.74 -16.86 1.19
C GLU A 463 -21.82 -16.37 0.08
N PHE A 464 -20.81 -15.56 0.41
CA PHE A 464 -19.80 -15.11 -0.54
C PHE A 464 -19.10 -16.31 -1.23
N MET A 465 -18.59 -17.27 -0.46
CA MET A 465 -17.97 -18.47 -1.02
C MET A 465 -18.93 -19.28 -1.89
N LYS A 466 -20.16 -19.47 -1.41
CA LYS A 466 -21.19 -20.19 -2.15
C LYS A 466 -21.46 -19.53 -3.49
N GLU A 467 -21.68 -18.21 -3.52
CA GLU A 467 -21.95 -17.49 -4.78
C GLU A 467 -20.77 -17.55 -5.75
N VAL A 468 -19.52 -17.44 -5.27
CA VAL A 468 -18.31 -17.56 -6.11
C VAL A 468 -18.17 -18.94 -6.73
N GLU A 469 -18.50 -20.01 -6.00
CA GLU A 469 -18.46 -21.39 -6.50
C GLU A 469 -19.59 -21.66 -7.53
N HIS A 470 -20.78 -21.10 -7.30
CA HIS A 470 -21.93 -21.27 -8.19
C HIS A 470 -21.79 -20.47 -9.49
N TRP A 471 -21.20 -19.27 -9.43
CA TRP A 471 -21.04 -18.40 -10.58
C TRP A 471 -19.99 -18.96 -11.55
N ASN A 472 -20.41 -19.40 -12.75
CA ASN A 472 -19.52 -20.00 -13.75
C ASN A 472 -19.55 -19.22 -15.06
N PRO A 473 -18.69 -18.18 -15.20
CA PRO A 473 -18.66 -17.38 -16.42
C PRO A 473 -18.22 -18.23 -17.63
N PRO A 474 -18.81 -18.02 -18.82
CA PRO A 474 -18.38 -18.69 -20.04
C PRO A 474 -16.91 -18.37 -20.36
N ILE A 475 -16.14 -19.35 -20.81
CA ILE A 475 -14.74 -19.13 -21.22
C ILE A 475 -14.62 -18.11 -22.37
N THR A 476 -15.70 -17.97 -23.16
CA THR A 476 -15.80 -16.98 -24.22
C THR A 476 -15.90 -15.55 -23.70
N MET A 477 -16.05 -15.33 -22.39
CA MET A 477 -16.06 -14.03 -21.72
C MET A 477 -14.89 -13.93 -20.71
N PRO A 478 -13.65 -13.75 -21.20
CA PRO A 478 -12.45 -13.83 -20.37
C PRO A 478 -12.36 -12.78 -19.25
N LEU A 479 -13.02 -11.63 -19.38
CA LEU A 479 -13.10 -10.61 -18.32
C LEU A 479 -13.76 -11.15 -17.04
N TRP A 480 -14.87 -11.88 -17.19
CA TRP A 480 -15.55 -12.47 -16.03
C TRP A 480 -14.76 -13.63 -15.43
N CYS A 481 -14.00 -14.36 -16.26
CA CYS A 481 -13.06 -15.37 -15.79
C CYS A 481 -11.92 -14.75 -14.95
N LEU A 482 -11.39 -13.59 -15.37
CA LEU A 482 -10.42 -12.80 -14.60
C LEU A 482 -10.99 -12.39 -13.24
N ARG A 483 -12.18 -11.77 -13.24
CA ARG A 483 -12.87 -11.30 -12.02
C ARG A 483 -13.15 -12.46 -11.05
N LYS A 484 -13.67 -13.58 -11.54
CA LYS A 484 -13.88 -14.80 -10.73
C LYS A 484 -12.57 -15.33 -10.16
N ALA A 485 -11.51 -15.41 -10.97
CA ALA A 485 -10.20 -15.88 -10.51
C ALA A 485 -9.63 -15.00 -9.38
N GLY A 486 -9.85 -13.68 -9.47
CA GLY A 486 -9.49 -12.73 -8.41
C GLY A 486 -10.16 -13.02 -7.08
N LEU A 487 -11.48 -13.27 -7.09
CA LEU A 487 -12.22 -13.66 -5.88
C LEU A 487 -11.77 -15.02 -5.34
N LEU A 488 -11.57 -16.01 -6.22
CA LEU A 488 -11.05 -17.32 -5.82
C LEU A 488 -9.68 -17.22 -5.14
N ALA A 489 -8.80 -16.37 -5.68
CA ALA A 489 -7.48 -16.13 -5.12
C ALA A 489 -7.55 -15.44 -3.74
N GLU A 490 -8.42 -14.44 -3.57
CA GLU A 490 -8.66 -13.76 -2.28
C GLU A 490 -9.24 -14.72 -1.21
N CYS A 491 -9.92 -15.78 -1.66
CA CYS A 491 -10.44 -16.86 -0.81
C CYS A 491 -9.48 -18.03 -0.59
N GLY A 492 -8.24 -17.96 -1.09
CA GLY A 492 -7.24 -19.01 -0.94
C GLY A 492 -7.44 -20.23 -1.86
N LYS A 493 -8.37 -20.19 -2.82
CA LYS A 493 -8.62 -21.27 -3.80
C LYS A 493 -7.69 -21.15 -5.01
N LEU A 494 -6.38 -21.20 -4.75
CA LEU A 494 -5.33 -20.88 -5.73
C LEU A 494 -5.34 -21.81 -6.96
N ASP A 495 -5.62 -23.10 -6.77
CA ASP A 495 -5.63 -24.06 -7.88
C ASP A 495 -6.76 -23.78 -8.88
N LEU A 496 -7.96 -23.44 -8.36
CA LEU A 496 -9.11 -23.07 -9.19
C LEU A 496 -8.88 -21.73 -9.89
N ALA A 497 -8.25 -20.77 -9.20
CA ALA A 497 -7.87 -19.49 -9.79
C ALA A 497 -6.87 -19.69 -10.94
N SER A 498 -5.82 -20.49 -10.72
CA SER A 498 -4.77 -20.79 -11.70
C SER A 498 -5.33 -21.47 -12.95
N ASP A 499 -6.21 -22.47 -12.80
CA ASP A 499 -6.88 -23.12 -13.92
C ASP A 499 -7.75 -22.14 -14.73
N SER A 500 -8.57 -21.33 -14.04
CA SER A 500 -9.41 -20.32 -14.68
C SER A 500 -8.59 -19.31 -15.48
N LEU A 501 -7.47 -18.84 -14.92
CA LEU A 501 -6.55 -17.90 -15.57
C LEU A 501 -5.86 -18.52 -16.78
N GLY A 502 -5.33 -19.74 -16.66
CA GLY A 502 -4.66 -20.43 -17.77
C GLY A 502 -5.59 -20.64 -18.97
N ARG A 503 -6.85 -21.03 -18.73
CA ARG A 503 -7.86 -21.16 -19.78
C ARG A 503 -8.22 -19.80 -20.41
N ALA A 504 -8.41 -18.76 -19.60
CA ALA A 504 -8.76 -17.43 -20.10
C ALA A 504 -7.64 -16.81 -20.94
N ILE A 505 -6.37 -16.91 -20.51
CA ILE A 505 -5.21 -16.45 -21.27
C ILE A 505 -5.12 -17.18 -22.61
N SER A 506 -5.30 -18.50 -22.61
CA SER A 506 -5.28 -19.29 -23.84
C SER A 506 -6.35 -18.85 -24.83
N GLU A 507 -7.56 -18.57 -24.37
CA GLU A 507 -8.65 -18.07 -25.21
C GLU A 507 -8.39 -16.66 -25.75
N VAL A 508 -7.85 -15.75 -24.93
CA VAL A 508 -7.48 -14.39 -25.37
C VAL A 508 -6.37 -14.44 -26.42
N ARG A 509 -5.31 -15.23 -26.17
CA ARG A 509 -4.22 -15.44 -27.13
C ARG A 509 -4.70 -16.06 -28.44
N ARG A 510 -5.60 -17.04 -28.36
CA ARG A 510 -6.22 -17.63 -29.55
C ARG A 510 -6.95 -16.57 -30.38
N ARG A 511 -7.73 -15.67 -29.76
CA ARG A 511 -8.39 -14.57 -30.47
C ARG A 511 -7.39 -13.60 -31.10
N LEU A 512 -6.36 -13.21 -30.37
CA LEU A 512 -5.30 -12.34 -30.88
C LEU A 512 -4.62 -12.95 -32.12
N SER A 513 -4.36 -14.26 -32.11
CA SER A 513 -3.74 -14.96 -33.25
C SER A 513 -4.57 -14.97 -34.54
N HIS A 514 -5.88 -14.70 -34.46
CA HIS A 514 -6.77 -14.62 -35.61
C HIS A 514 -6.95 -13.20 -36.16
N LEU A 515 -6.37 -12.20 -35.51
CA LEU A 515 -6.48 -10.79 -35.89
C LEU A 515 -5.20 -10.31 -36.56
N ASN A 516 -5.34 -9.58 -37.67
CA ASN A 516 -4.20 -8.97 -38.37
C ASN A 516 -3.78 -7.62 -37.75
N TRP A 517 -4.34 -7.25 -36.60
CA TRP A 517 -4.09 -5.96 -35.93
C TRP A 517 -4.17 -6.13 -34.40
N ALA A 518 -3.50 -5.23 -33.67
CA ALA A 518 -3.41 -5.26 -32.21
C ALA A 518 -4.70 -4.76 -31.54
N ASP A 519 -5.55 -5.69 -31.09
CA ASP A 519 -6.77 -5.39 -30.33
C ASP A 519 -6.43 -4.95 -28.90
N LYS A 520 -6.57 -3.65 -28.64
CA LYS A 520 -6.28 -3.01 -27.34
C LYS A 520 -7.18 -3.54 -26.21
N ALA A 521 -8.40 -3.96 -26.51
CA ALA A 521 -9.30 -4.56 -25.52
C ALA A 521 -8.75 -5.92 -25.05
N LEU A 522 -8.37 -6.78 -26.00
CA LEU A 522 -7.83 -8.09 -25.71
C LEU A 522 -6.44 -8.02 -25.08
N LEU A 523 -5.56 -7.12 -25.53
CA LEU A 523 -4.23 -6.94 -24.96
C LEU A 523 -4.27 -6.38 -23.52
N SER A 524 -5.13 -5.39 -23.25
CA SER A 524 -5.31 -4.87 -21.87
C SER A 524 -5.87 -5.93 -20.93
N LEU A 525 -6.81 -6.76 -21.40
CA LEU A 525 -7.34 -7.88 -20.64
C LEU A 525 -6.30 -8.99 -20.41
N GLU A 526 -5.52 -9.33 -21.43
CA GLU A 526 -4.42 -10.28 -21.30
C GLU A 526 -3.40 -9.82 -20.27
N SER A 527 -3.04 -8.53 -20.28
CA SER A 527 -2.11 -7.96 -19.31
C SER A 527 -2.58 -8.16 -17.86
N ALA A 528 -3.85 -7.86 -17.58
CA ALA A 528 -4.42 -8.09 -16.24
C ALA A 528 -4.49 -9.58 -15.86
N LEU A 529 -4.84 -10.46 -16.81
CA LEU A 529 -4.84 -11.92 -16.60
C LEU A 529 -3.44 -12.45 -16.26
N MET A 530 -2.42 -12.00 -16.97
CA MET A 530 -1.03 -12.40 -16.74
C MET A 530 -0.54 -11.93 -15.36
N GLU A 531 -0.84 -10.69 -14.98
CA GLU A 531 -0.47 -10.16 -13.66
C GLU A 531 -1.10 -10.94 -12.50
N LEU A 532 -2.42 -11.23 -12.57
CA LEU A 532 -3.05 -12.02 -11.53
C LEU A 532 -2.51 -13.46 -11.48
N ARG A 533 -2.19 -14.05 -12.63
CA ARG A 533 -1.56 -15.38 -12.69
C ARG A 533 -0.18 -15.36 -12.05
N ASP A 534 0.61 -14.33 -12.28
CA ASP A 534 1.94 -14.18 -11.68
C ASP A 534 1.83 -14.03 -10.16
N TYR A 535 0.85 -13.26 -9.66
CA TYR A 535 0.58 -13.13 -8.23
C TYR A 535 0.18 -14.47 -7.59
N VAL A 536 -0.63 -15.29 -8.27
CA VAL A 536 -0.99 -16.63 -7.80
C VAL A 536 0.22 -17.58 -7.83
N LYS A 537 1.04 -17.55 -8.91
CA LYS A 537 2.25 -18.37 -9.04
C LYS A 537 3.29 -18.04 -7.94
N GLN A 538 3.45 -16.77 -7.57
CA GLN A 538 4.35 -16.35 -6.48
C GLN A 538 3.97 -16.97 -5.12
N VAL A 539 2.67 -17.09 -4.84
CA VAL A 539 2.17 -17.70 -3.60
C VAL A 539 2.37 -19.23 -3.62
N GLN A 540 2.16 -19.88 -4.78
CA GLN A 540 2.33 -21.32 -4.93
C GLN A 540 3.80 -21.76 -4.91
N ASN A 541 4.74 -20.91 -5.37
CA ASN A 541 6.17 -21.20 -5.46
C ASN A 541 7.03 -20.13 -4.74
N PRO A 542 7.18 -20.19 -3.40
CA PRO A 542 7.90 -19.17 -2.63
C PRO A 542 9.42 -19.08 -2.94
N SER A 543 9.98 -20.08 -3.62
CA SER A 543 11.41 -20.17 -3.98
C SER A 543 11.81 -19.27 -5.16
N HIS A 544 10.86 -18.69 -5.90
CA HIS A 544 11.10 -17.72 -6.96
C HIS A 544 10.73 -16.31 -6.48
N ARG A 545 11.53 -15.73 -5.58
CA ARG A 545 11.50 -14.29 -5.35
C ARG A 545 12.33 -13.61 -6.44
N ASP A 546 11.66 -13.10 -7.48
CA ASP A 546 12.29 -12.14 -8.38
C ASP A 546 12.60 -10.85 -7.60
N THR A 547 13.88 -10.50 -7.53
CA THR A 547 14.45 -9.38 -6.78
C THR A 547 14.23 -8.02 -7.45
N SER A 548 13.07 -7.78 -8.08
CA SER A 548 12.76 -6.48 -8.71
C SER A 548 11.93 -5.53 -7.83
N ASN A 549 11.46 -5.96 -6.65
CA ASN A 549 10.74 -5.13 -5.67
C ASN A 549 11.52 -4.91 -4.37
N SER A 550 12.85 -4.86 -4.42
CA SER A 550 13.68 -4.46 -3.26
C SER A 550 13.87 -2.94 -3.23
N ASN A 551 12.84 -2.21 -2.78
CA ASN A 551 13.01 -0.85 -2.27
C ASN A 551 12.03 -0.52 -1.14
N GLU A 552 11.63 -1.53 -0.37
CA GLU A 552 10.91 -1.32 0.89
C GLU A 552 11.60 -2.06 2.03
N ASN A 553 12.59 -1.41 2.64
CA ASN A 553 12.99 -1.67 4.01
C ASN A 553 13.73 -0.45 4.57
N SER A 554 13.06 0.29 5.45
CA SER A 554 13.52 0.58 6.83
C SER A 554 12.67 1.71 7.44
N ASN A 555 11.82 1.32 8.40
CA ASN A 555 11.41 2.08 9.59
C ASN A 555 9.94 1.79 9.96
N SER A 556 9.71 0.61 10.52
CA SER A 556 8.64 0.37 11.48
C SER A 556 9.14 -0.64 12.49
N THR A 557 9.41 -0.15 13.70
CA THR A 557 9.84 -0.92 14.86
C THR A 557 8.74 -1.88 15.29
N GLY A 558 9.09 -3.16 15.51
CA GLY A 558 8.42 -4.01 16.49
C GLY A 558 7.46 -5.11 16.00
N ASP A 559 7.57 -5.59 14.78
CA ASP A 559 6.85 -6.80 14.34
C ASP A 559 7.76 -8.03 14.30
N CYS A 560 7.23 -9.13 14.83
CA CYS A 560 7.92 -10.37 15.20
C CYS A 560 8.93 -10.86 14.16
N VAL A 561 10.21 -10.86 14.54
CA VAL A 561 11.18 -11.83 14.04
C VAL A 561 10.72 -13.21 14.51
N PRO A 562 10.51 -14.22 13.64
CA PRO A 562 10.43 -15.60 14.10
C PRO A 562 11.81 -15.95 14.64
N LEU A 563 11.94 -16.03 15.98
CA LEU A 563 13.09 -16.64 16.61
C LEU A 563 13.10 -18.13 16.28
N ASP A 564 14.26 -18.57 15.81
CA ASP A 564 14.74 -19.93 15.60
C ASP A 564 13.99 -20.85 14.64
N SER A 565 14.53 -20.84 13.42
CA SER A 565 14.46 -21.89 12.41
C SER A 565 15.06 -23.22 12.90
N GLN A 566 14.39 -23.95 13.79
CA GLN A 566 14.72 -25.36 14.05
C GLN A 566 13.55 -26.36 14.13
N ASP A 567 12.28 -25.95 14.16
CA ASP A 567 11.16 -26.92 14.29
C ASP A 567 10.12 -26.90 13.14
N ILE A 568 10.55 -26.61 11.91
CA ILE A 568 9.75 -26.88 10.69
C ILE A 568 10.44 -27.99 9.89
N THR A 569 10.44 -29.21 10.41
CA THR A 569 10.98 -30.38 9.68
C THR A 569 10.12 -31.64 9.79
N LEU A 570 8.80 -31.51 9.99
CA LEU A 570 7.94 -32.70 10.16
C LEU A 570 6.69 -32.82 9.28
N THR A 571 6.51 -32.00 8.24
CA THR A 571 5.39 -32.21 7.28
C THR A 571 5.76 -32.17 5.79
N ASN A 572 7.04 -32.02 5.42
CA ASN A 572 7.47 -32.00 4.01
C ASN A 572 8.02 -33.32 3.45
N THR A 573 7.95 -34.43 4.19
CA THR A 573 8.62 -35.69 3.81
C THR A 573 7.72 -36.79 3.24
N MET A 574 6.48 -36.49 2.79
CA MET A 574 5.60 -37.50 2.17
C MET A 574 5.00 -37.14 0.80
N ARG A 575 5.60 -36.22 0.04
CA ARG A 575 5.22 -35.98 -1.38
C ARG A 575 6.38 -35.79 -2.36
N ALA A 576 7.60 -36.16 -1.97
CA ALA A 576 8.78 -36.14 -2.82
C ALA A 576 9.31 -37.57 -3.04
N GLY A 577 8.58 -38.36 -3.83
CA GLY A 577 8.99 -39.70 -4.22
C GLY A 577 8.28 -40.08 -5.50
N LEU A 578 8.92 -39.77 -6.63
CA LEU A 578 8.66 -40.14 -8.04
C LEU A 578 8.71 -38.90 -8.95
N ARG A 579 9.92 -38.44 -9.27
CA ARG A 579 10.18 -37.66 -10.49
C ARG A 579 11.45 -38.21 -11.15
N GLY A 580 11.28 -38.90 -12.27
CA GLY A 580 12.38 -39.15 -13.22
C GLY A 580 12.78 -37.86 -13.94
N PRO A 581 13.99 -37.79 -14.53
CA PRO A 581 14.46 -36.60 -15.21
C PRO A 581 13.93 -36.52 -16.66
N SER A 582 14.02 -35.30 -17.22
CA SER A 582 13.87 -34.90 -18.64
C SER A 582 12.45 -34.86 -19.26
N SER A 583 11.79 -33.70 -19.13
CA SER A 583 10.87 -33.09 -20.13
C SER A 583 10.37 -31.70 -19.71
N ARG A 584 10.36 -31.37 -18.40
CA ARG A 584 9.82 -30.10 -17.85
C ARG A 584 10.65 -28.84 -18.10
N SER A 585 11.98 -28.92 -18.19
CA SER A 585 12.84 -27.73 -18.30
C SER A 585 12.75 -27.03 -19.65
N VAL A 586 12.35 -27.74 -20.70
CA VAL A 586 12.21 -27.17 -22.05
C VAL A 586 10.88 -26.41 -22.17
N SER A 587 9.78 -26.94 -21.61
CA SER A 587 8.46 -26.27 -21.68
C SER A 587 8.39 -24.99 -20.83
N GLU A 588 9.04 -24.98 -19.65
CA GLU A 588 9.10 -23.78 -18.78
C GLU A 588 9.85 -22.62 -19.45
N ASN A 589 10.93 -22.91 -20.18
CA ASN A 589 11.67 -21.89 -20.94
C ASN A 589 10.86 -21.34 -22.13
N THR A 590 10.04 -22.17 -22.78
CA THR A 590 9.17 -21.74 -23.88
C THR A 590 8.03 -20.85 -23.37
N GLU A 591 7.34 -21.23 -22.29
CA GLU A 591 6.25 -20.43 -21.70
C GLU A 591 6.76 -19.05 -21.25
N LYS A 592 7.94 -19.01 -20.63
CA LYS A 592 8.58 -17.75 -20.20
C LYS A 592 8.87 -16.81 -21.37
N ARG A 593 9.41 -17.33 -22.48
CA ARG A 593 9.69 -16.52 -23.69
C ARG A 593 8.42 -15.96 -24.33
N ILE A 594 7.34 -16.75 -24.35
CA ILE A 594 6.02 -16.29 -24.85
C ILE A 594 5.51 -15.16 -23.97
N ASP A 595 5.55 -15.32 -22.64
CA ASP A 595 5.09 -14.29 -21.72
C ASP A 595 5.91 -12.98 -21.83
N GLU A 596 7.24 -13.06 -21.97
CA GLU A 596 8.11 -11.90 -22.19
C GLU A 596 7.78 -11.14 -23.49
N HIS A 597 7.42 -11.87 -24.55
CA HIS A 597 6.97 -11.28 -25.80
C HIS A 597 5.64 -10.52 -25.63
N HIS A 598 4.63 -11.16 -25.04
CA HIS A 598 3.32 -10.55 -24.82
C HIS A 598 3.40 -9.33 -23.89
N GLN A 599 4.24 -9.35 -22.84
CA GLN A 599 4.51 -8.17 -22.01
C GLN A 599 5.10 -7.01 -22.83
N THR A 600 5.92 -7.31 -23.84
CA THR A 600 6.47 -6.29 -24.74
C THR A 600 5.39 -5.70 -25.63
N LEU A 601 4.46 -6.50 -26.15
CA LEU A 601 3.27 -6.01 -26.87
C LEU A 601 2.40 -5.12 -25.98
N HIS A 602 2.18 -5.51 -24.72
CA HIS A 602 1.38 -4.69 -23.79
C HIS A 602 1.99 -3.31 -23.56
N ARG A 603 3.33 -3.22 -23.45
CA ARG A 603 4.04 -1.95 -23.36
C ARG A 603 3.99 -1.15 -24.67
N GLN A 604 4.20 -1.81 -25.81
CA GLN A 604 4.16 -1.19 -27.13
C GLN A 604 2.81 -0.51 -27.40
N HIS A 605 1.71 -1.07 -26.88
CA HIS A 605 0.35 -0.54 -27.04
C HIS A 605 -0.16 0.27 -25.84
N GLU A 606 0.69 0.59 -24.85
CA GLU A 606 0.32 1.35 -23.64
C GLU A 606 -0.84 0.73 -22.82
N VAL A 607 -0.98 -0.60 -22.89
CA VAL A 607 -2.05 -1.37 -22.22
C VAL A 607 -1.54 -2.25 -21.08
N SER A 608 -0.27 -2.11 -20.71
CA SER A 608 0.33 -2.81 -19.58
C SER A 608 -0.38 -2.44 -18.26
N TRP A 609 -1.00 -3.44 -17.63
CA TRP A 609 -1.68 -3.26 -16.35
C TRP A 609 -0.71 -2.79 -15.26
N ARG A 610 0.52 -3.32 -15.24
CA ARG A 610 1.54 -2.98 -14.26
C ARG A 610 1.92 -1.52 -14.31
N GLU A 611 2.16 -1.00 -15.52
CA GLU A 611 2.54 0.41 -15.71
C GLU A 611 1.37 1.35 -15.36
N GLN A 612 0.14 0.97 -15.73
CA GLN A 612 -1.05 1.71 -15.32
C GLN A 612 -1.21 1.74 -13.79
N ASN A 613 -1.02 0.60 -13.12
CA ASN A 613 -1.05 0.51 -11.66
C ASN A 613 0.01 1.42 -11.02
N THR A 614 1.24 1.44 -11.56
CA THR A 614 2.33 2.31 -11.08
C THR A 614 1.99 3.80 -11.15
N CYS A 615 1.21 4.24 -12.14
CA CYS A 615 0.75 5.64 -12.22
C CYS A 615 -0.12 6.06 -11.02
N PHE A 616 -0.85 5.12 -10.40
CA PHE A 616 -1.63 5.35 -9.19
C PHE A 616 -0.78 5.22 -7.92
N THR A 617 -0.04 4.11 -7.79
CA THR A 617 0.67 3.78 -6.55
C THR A 617 1.70 4.85 -6.19
N GLY A 618 2.49 5.32 -7.15
CA GLY A 618 3.52 6.33 -6.92
C GLY A 618 2.99 7.66 -6.34
N LYS A 619 1.71 8.00 -6.58
CA LYS A 619 1.07 9.20 -6.02
C LYS A 619 0.37 8.92 -4.68
N LEU A 620 -0.29 7.76 -4.56
CA LEU A 620 -1.08 7.41 -3.37
C LEU A 620 -0.22 7.03 -2.16
N GLU A 621 1.00 6.55 -2.38
CA GLU A 621 1.99 6.26 -1.34
C GLU A 621 2.62 7.52 -0.75
N GLY A 622 2.54 8.65 -1.45
CA GLY A 622 2.99 9.94 -0.97
C GLY A 622 2.12 10.51 0.16
N PRO A 623 2.66 11.45 0.96
CA PRO A 623 1.90 12.12 2.02
C PRO A 623 0.70 12.86 1.43
N TRP A 624 -0.43 12.80 2.13
CA TRP A 624 -1.67 13.45 1.73
C TRP A 624 -1.93 14.68 2.61
N ILE A 625 -2.29 15.78 1.98
CA ILE A 625 -2.79 16.97 2.66
C ILE A 625 -4.19 17.23 2.10
N PRO A 626 -5.26 17.08 2.91
CA PRO A 626 -6.62 17.34 2.46
C PRO A 626 -6.76 18.76 1.90
N LEU A 627 -7.48 18.90 0.79
CA LEU A 627 -7.76 20.22 0.22
C LEU A 627 -8.62 21.06 1.20
N LYS A 628 -8.04 22.12 1.76
CA LYS A 628 -8.79 23.10 2.56
C LYS A 628 -9.49 24.09 1.63
N THR A 629 -10.82 24.14 1.68
CA THR A 629 -11.63 25.10 0.88
C THR A 629 -11.32 26.56 1.25
N HIS A 630 -10.96 26.79 2.51
CA HIS A 630 -10.43 28.05 3.01
C HIS A 630 -9.08 27.81 3.70
N SER A 631 -8.03 28.42 3.16
CA SER A 631 -6.74 28.55 3.85
C SER A 631 -6.56 29.98 4.30
N VAL A 632 -6.38 30.18 5.60
CA VAL A 632 -6.01 31.47 6.16
C VAL A 632 -4.52 31.46 6.39
N THR A 633 -3.79 32.23 5.60
CA THR A 633 -2.37 32.50 5.83
C THR A 633 -2.26 33.83 6.54
N THR A 634 -1.65 33.82 7.72
CA THR A 634 -1.31 35.06 8.44
C THR A 634 -0.19 35.77 7.67
N GLY A 635 -0.45 37.00 7.25
CA GLY A 635 0.54 37.85 6.60
C GLY A 635 1.60 38.34 7.58
N PHE A 636 2.58 39.06 7.05
CA PHE A 636 3.68 39.63 7.84
C PHE A 636 3.20 40.66 8.88
N ASP A 637 2.15 41.42 8.56
CA ASP A 637 1.61 42.43 9.46
C ASP A 637 0.71 41.81 10.55
N PHE A 638 0.78 42.34 11.78
CA PHE A 638 -0.06 41.87 12.88
C PHE A 638 -1.55 42.03 12.54
N GLY A 639 -2.31 40.93 12.63
CA GLY A 639 -3.74 40.91 12.29
C GLY A 639 -4.07 40.86 10.79
N SER A 640 -3.06 40.75 9.92
CA SER A 640 -3.26 40.52 8.50
C SER A 640 -3.51 39.03 8.25
N GLU A 641 -4.71 38.72 7.79
CA GLU A 641 -5.10 37.38 7.35
C GLU A 641 -5.44 37.43 5.86
N GLN A 642 -4.67 36.70 5.05
CA GLN A 642 -5.01 36.47 3.65
C GLN A 642 -5.69 35.12 3.53
N GLY A 643 -7.01 35.16 3.36
CA GLY A 643 -7.82 34.01 3.00
C GLY A 643 -7.64 33.67 1.53
N SER A 644 -7.16 32.47 1.23
CA SER A 644 -7.19 31.86 -0.09
C SER A 644 -8.42 30.94 -0.17
N PHE A 645 -9.23 31.11 -1.21
CA PHE A 645 -10.35 30.22 -1.50
C PHE A 645 -9.95 29.26 -2.61
N HIS A 646 -10.02 27.96 -2.33
CA HIS A 646 -9.78 26.93 -3.31
C HIS A 646 -11.12 26.35 -3.77
N SER A 647 -11.46 26.57 -5.05
CA SER A 647 -12.62 25.99 -5.70
C SER A 647 -12.21 24.81 -6.58
N GLY A 648 -12.92 23.69 -6.46
CA GLY A 648 -12.70 22.47 -7.25
C GLY A 648 -12.66 21.21 -6.39
N PRO A 649 -12.84 20.02 -6.99
CA PRO A 649 -12.77 18.76 -6.26
C PRO A 649 -11.33 18.43 -5.87
N ASP A 650 -11.18 17.72 -4.75
CA ASP A 650 -9.87 17.22 -4.30
C ASP A 650 -9.35 16.16 -5.30
N LYS A 651 -8.27 16.50 -6.01
CA LYS A 651 -7.67 15.65 -7.05
C LYS A 651 -7.13 14.35 -6.47
N ASP A 652 -6.67 14.34 -5.22
CA ASP A 652 -6.16 13.14 -4.57
C ASP A 652 -7.29 12.20 -4.17
N VAL A 653 -8.46 12.73 -3.81
CA VAL A 653 -9.67 11.93 -3.57
C VAL A 653 -10.18 11.30 -4.88
N ILE A 654 -10.22 12.06 -5.98
CA ILE A 654 -10.55 11.54 -7.32
C ILE A 654 -9.58 10.42 -7.71
N LEU A 655 -8.28 10.62 -7.49
CA LEU A 655 -7.26 9.62 -7.78
C LEU A 655 -7.44 8.35 -6.93
N ALA A 656 -7.78 8.50 -5.65
CA ALA A 656 -8.03 7.38 -4.75
C ALA A 656 -9.24 6.54 -5.19
N TYR A 657 -10.36 7.19 -5.55
CA TYR A 657 -11.51 6.49 -6.14
C TYR A 657 -11.15 5.78 -7.43
N SER A 658 -10.44 6.48 -8.33
CA SER A 658 -9.97 5.93 -9.61
C SER A 658 -9.12 4.67 -9.44
N PHE A 659 -8.22 4.67 -8.45
CA PHE A 659 -7.38 3.52 -8.14
C PHE A 659 -8.18 2.33 -7.60
N LEU A 660 -9.11 2.56 -6.67
CA LEU A 660 -9.92 1.47 -6.11
C LEU A 660 -10.86 0.87 -7.16
N ARG A 661 -11.45 1.72 -8.02
CA ARG A 661 -12.22 1.29 -9.20
C ARG A 661 -11.36 0.52 -10.19
N PHE A 662 -10.15 0.98 -10.50
CA PHE A 662 -9.20 0.26 -11.36
C PHE A 662 -8.92 -1.16 -10.82
N ARG A 663 -8.70 -1.30 -9.51
CA ARG A 663 -8.46 -2.60 -8.85
C ARG A 663 -9.71 -3.49 -8.87
N GLU A 664 -10.89 -2.92 -8.70
CA GLU A 664 -12.15 -3.68 -8.77
C GLU A 664 -12.50 -4.10 -10.19
N GLU A 665 -12.36 -3.21 -11.18
CA GLU A 665 -12.64 -3.48 -12.60
C GLU A 665 -11.78 -4.62 -13.15
N THR A 666 -10.52 -4.69 -12.72
CA THR A 666 -9.57 -5.75 -13.08
C THR A 666 -9.65 -6.97 -12.16
N GLY A 667 -10.37 -6.89 -11.05
CA GLY A 667 -10.56 -8.00 -10.10
C GLY A 667 -9.31 -8.41 -9.31
N ILE A 668 -8.21 -7.64 -9.38
CA ILE A 668 -6.93 -8.01 -8.76
C ILE A 668 -6.90 -7.61 -7.27
N PRO A 669 -6.69 -8.55 -6.34
CA PRO A 669 -6.69 -8.27 -4.89
C PRO A 669 -5.39 -7.61 -4.41
N PHE A 670 -5.46 -6.91 -3.27
CA PHE A 670 -4.29 -6.31 -2.59
C PHE A 670 -3.46 -7.32 -1.81
N GLN A 671 -4.04 -8.49 -1.51
CA GLN A 671 -3.37 -9.54 -0.77
C GLN A 671 -3.91 -10.90 -1.21
N ILE A 672 -2.99 -11.84 -1.40
CA ILE A 672 -3.31 -13.26 -1.64
C ILE A 672 -2.51 -14.05 -0.60
N MET A 673 -3.22 -14.72 0.31
CA MET A 673 -2.60 -15.42 1.45
C MET A 673 -1.65 -14.47 2.23
N ASN A 674 -0.37 -14.80 2.31
CA ASN A 674 0.66 -14.02 3.01
C ASN A 674 1.39 -12.99 2.11
N VAL A 675 1.10 -12.93 0.81
CA VAL A 675 1.77 -12.02 -0.14
C VAL A 675 0.92 -10.78 -0.35
N ARG A 676 1.53 -9.60 -0.20
CA ARG A 676 0.85 -8.29 -0.25
C ARG A 676 1.31 -7.52 -1.48
N TYR A 677 0.37 -6.85 -2.13
CA TYR A 677 0.57 -6.06 -3.34
C TYR A 677 0.02 -4.65 -3.13
N ASP A 678 0.85 -3.63 -3.28
CA ASP A 678 0.48 -2.21 -3.20
C ASP A 678 -0.23 -1.81 -1.89
N LYS A 679 0.15 -2.44 -0.76
CA LYS A 679 -0.49 -2.18 0.55
C LYS A 679 -0.48 -0.68 0.89
N LYS A 680 0.65 0.01 0.67
CA LYS A 680 0.78 1.43 0.99
C LYS A 680 -0.15 2.29 0.15
N ALA A 681 -0.24 2.04 -1.17
CA ALA A 681 -1.17 2.72 -2.05
C ALA A 681 -2.64 2.47 -1.65
N ALA A 682 -3.00 1.22 -1.28
CA ALA A 682 -4.32 0.88 -0.78
C ALA A 682 -4.67 1.64 0.50
N CYS A 683 -3.73 1.70 1.46
CA CYS A 683 -3.90 2.48 2.69
C CYS A 683 -4.02 3.98 2.39
N GLY A 684 -3.20 4.51 1.48
CA GLY A 684 -3.23 5.90 1.04
C GLY A 684 -4.56 6.27 0.36
N ALA A 685 -5.13 5.37 -0.45
CA ALA A 685 -6.43 5.57 -1.06
C ALA A 685 -7.56 5.54 -0.03
N ALA A 686 -7.55 4.54 0.86
CA ALA A 686 -8.55 4.41 1.93
C ALA A 686 -8.61 5.66 2.83
N LYS A 687 -7.47 6.22 3.25
CA LYS A 687 -7.41 7.47 4.02
C LYS A 687 -8.10 8.63 3.31
N ARG A 688 -7.86 8.78 2.00
CA ARG A 688 -8.41 9.87 1.17
C ARG A 688 -9.92 9.79 0.99
N ILE A 689 -10.47 8.58 0.85
CA ILE A 689 -11.92 8.39 0.65
C ILE A 689 -12.72 8.26 1.95
N ALA A 690 -12.08 8.19 3.11
CA ALA A 690 -12.72 7.88 4.39
C ALA A 690 -13.89 8.81 4.74
N CYS A 691 -13.79 10.11 4.40
CA CYS A 691 -14.85 11.08 4.63
C CYS A 691 -16.06 10.92 3.70
N GLY A 692 -15.85 10.42 2.48
CA GLY A 692 -16.91 10.24 1.48
C GLY A 692 -17.59 8.87 1.57
N SER A 693 -16.79 7.80 1.71
CA SER A 693 -17.26 6.42 1.72
C SER A 693 -16.50 5.60 2.78
N ALA A 694 -16.81 5.84 4.06
CA ALA A 694 -16.17 5.15 5.18
C ALA A 694 -16.26 3.60 5.10
N PRO A 695 -17.39 2.98 4.70
CA PRO A 695 -17.49 1.52 4.59
C PRO A 695 -16.52 0.94 3.56
N TRP A 696 -16.39 1.59 2.39
CA TRP A 696 -15.43 1.17 1.37
C TRP A 696 -13.98 1.37 1.81
N SER A 697 -13.70 2.45 2.53
CA SER A 697 -12.39 2.68 3.14
C SER A 697 -12.00 1.56 4.12
N ILE A 698 -12.91 1.20 5.03
CA ILE A 698 -12.71 0.12 6.00
C ILE A 698 -12.55 -1.23 5.29
N LEU A 699 -13.41 -1.54 4.32
CA LEU A 699 -13.29 -2.76 3.51
C LEU A 699 -11.93 -2.83 2.80
N THR A 700 -11.44 -1.71 2.28
CA THR A 700 -10.11 -1.63 1.66
C THR A 700 -9.01 -1.92 2.67
N MET A 701 -9.10 -1.39 3.90
CA MET A 701 -8.16 -1.69 4.97
C MET A 701 -8.19 -3.17 5.40
N VAL A 702 -9.36 -3.81 5.39
CA VAL A 702 -9.48 -5.26 5.61
C VAL A 702 -8.79 -6.03 4.49
N ARG A 703 -9.08 -5.72 3.22
CA ARG A 703 -8.50 -6.39 2.04
C ARG A 703 -6.98 -6.21 1.93
N ALA A 704 -6.44 -5.11 2.45
CA ALA A 704 -5.00 -4.84 2.52
C ALA A 704 -4.35 -5.33 3.84
N ASN A 705 -5.14 -5.90 4.76
CA ASN A 705 -4.72 -6.33 6.09
C ASN A 705 -3.92 -5.24 6.85
N ALA A 706 -4.54 -4.07 6.95
CA ALA A 706 -3.94 -2.81 7.36
C ALA A 706 -4.44 -2.34 8.73
N ALA A 707 -4.50 -3.25 9.72
CA ALA A 707 -5.03 -2.95 11.05
C ALA A 707 -4.37 -1.72 11.72
N GLU A 708 -3.06 -1.58 11.60
CA GLU A 708 -2.29 -0.49 12.21
C GLU A 708 -2.61 0.89 11.65
N GLN A 709 -3.17 0.95 10.43
CA GLN A 709 -3.53 2.20 9.77
C GLN A 709 -5.00 2.61 10.01
N ILE A 710 -5.79 1.83 10.78
CA ILE A 710 -7.21 2.12 11.02
C ILE A 710 -7.43 3.47 11.71
N GLY A 711 -6.58 3.85 12.67
CA GLY A 711 -6.67 5.16 13.34
C GLY A 711 -6.45 6.36 12.41
N GLU A 712 -5.91 6.14 11.21
CA GLU A 712 -5.76 7.18 10.17
C GLU A 712 -6.98 7.25 9.22
N VAL A 713 -7.87 6.26 9.25
CA VAL A 713 -9.13 6.21 8.49
C VAL A 713 -10.29 6.65 9.36
N ILE A 714 -10.47 5.98 10.51
CA ILE A 714 -11.50 6.31 11.50
C ILE A 714 -10.89 7.29 12.49
N THR A 715 -10.63 8.51 12.01
CA THR A 715 -10.06 9.56 12.86
C THR A 715 -11.11 10.13 13.80
N ARG A 716 -10.67 10.75 14.90
CA ARG A 716 -11.56 11.53 15.76
C ARG A 716 -12.20 12.71 15.03
N ALA A 717 -11.55 13.28 14.01
CA ALA A 717 -12.13 14.31 13.16
C ALA A 717 -13.30 13.78 12.31
N LEU A 718 -13.20 12.54 11.82
CA LEU A 718 -14.31 11.87 11.12
C LEU A 718 -15.46 11.55 12.09
N LEU A 719 -15.12 10.93 13.23
CA LEU A 719 -16.12 10.56 14.23
C LEU A 719 -16.81 11.76 14.88
N SER A 720 -16.22 12.96 14.86
CA SER A 720 -16.91 14.15 15.38
C SER A 720 -18.12 14.55 14.55
N GLU A 721 -18.14 14.24 13.25
CA GLU A 721 -19.27 14.52 12.36
C GLU A 721 -20.40 13.48 12.47
N TRP A 722 -20.09 12.26 12.94
CA TRP A 722 -21.10 11.21 13.10
C TRP A 722 -21.97 11.43 14.33
N SER A 723 -23.25 11.16 14.24
CA SER A 723 -24.11 11.02 15.42
C SER A 723 -23.78 9.73 16.20
N ARG A 724 -24.23 9.65 17.46
CA ARG A 724 -24.14 8.38 18.23
C ARG A 724 -24.88 7.25 17.52
N GLU A 725 -26.03 7.53 16.92
CA GLU A 725 -26.84 6.53 16.20
C GLU A 725 -26.10 5.93 15.00
N GLU A 726 -25.37 6.76 14.24
CA GLU A 726 -24.52 6.27 13.15
C GLU A 726 -23.34 5.45 13.66
N ALA A 727 -22.68 5.90 14.73
CA ALA A 727 -21.62 5.13 15.37
C ALA A 727 -22.15 3.78 15.87
N ASP A 728 -23.35 3.75 16.44
CA ASP A 728 -24.02 2.53 16.92
C ASP A 728 -24.35 1.57 15.76
N LYS A 729 -24.93 2.09 14.67
CA LYS A 729 -25.21 1.33 13.44
C LYS A 729 -23.96 0.62 12.93
N TRP A 730 -22.84 1.35 12.79
CA TRP A 730 -21.60 0.77 12.28
C TRP A 730 -20.92 -0.16 13.29
N THR A 731 -20.97 0.15 14.58
CA THR A 731 -20.46 -0.74 15.64
C THR A 731 -21.18 -2.09 15.62
N GLN A 732 -22.51 -2.09 15.56
CA GLN A 732 -23.31 -3.31 15.47
C GLN A 732 -22.98 -4.09 14.19
N PHE A 733 -22.90 -3.42 13.05
CA PHE A 733 -22.56 -4.05 11.76
C PHE A 733 -21.19 -4.76 11.79
N TYR A 734 -20.14 -4.11 12.30
CA TYR A 734 -18.81 -4.72 12.34
C TYR A 734 -18.66 -5.76 13.45
N LEU A 735 -19.43 -5.67 14.54
CA LEU A 735 -19.51 -6.72 15.55
C LEU A 735 -20.15 -7.99 14.96
N GLU A 736 -21.26 -7.86 14.23
CA GLU A 736 -21.89 -8.99 13.51
C GLU A 736 -20.94 -9.61 12.48
N ALA A 737 -20.23 -8.77 11.72
CA ALA A 737 -19.20 -9.23 10.79
C ALA A 737 -18.11 -10.09 11.48
N LEU A 738 -17.69 -9.71 12.69
CA LEU A 738 -16.74 -10.50 13.48
C LEU A 738 -17.34 -11.81 13.96
N LEU A 739 -18.60 -11.84 14.40
CA LEU A 739 -19.27 -13.08 14.77
C LEU A 739 -19.34 -14.07 13.59
N HIS A 740 -19.57 -13.58 12.37
CA HIS A 740 -19.56 -14.42 11.17
C HIS A 740 -18.18 -15.02 10.83
N THR A 741 -17.08 -14.48 11.36
CA THR A 741 -15.74 -15.04 11.11
C THR A 741 -15.57 -16.42 11.75
N GLU A 742 -16.27 -16.71 12.84
CA GLU A 742 -16.02 -17.89 13.69
C GLU A 742 -16.08 -19.21 12.90
N GLN A 743 -17.06 -19.33 11.99
CA GLN A 743 -17.28 -20.53 11.19
C GLN A 743 -16.26 -20.70 10.06
N SER A 744 -15.53 -19.63 9.70
CA SER A 744 -14.62 -19.57 8.55
C SER A 744 -13.14 -19.59 8.94
N ILE A 745 -12.82 -19.58 10.24
CA ILE A 745 -11.45 -19.60 10.77
C ILE A 745 -11.20 -20.82 11.66
N THR A 746 -9.95 -21.27 11.68
CA THR A 746 -9.46 -22.34 12.57
C THR A 746 -8.43 -21.78 13.56
N ALA A 747 -8.08 -22.55 14.60
CA ALA A 747 -7.08 -22.13 15.57
C ALA A 747 -5.66 -21.96 14.98
N GLN A 748 -5.40 -22.48 13.77
CA GLN A 748 -4.12 -22.31 13.06
C GLN A 748 -4.15 -21.16 12.04
N SER A 749 -5.34 -20.62 11.73
CA SER A 749 -5.52 -19.62 10.67
C SER A 749 -4.79 -18.29 10.93
N TRP A 750 -4.42 -18.01 12.19
CA TRP A 750 -3.60 -16.84 12.53
C TRP A 750 -2.19 -16.88 11.92
N LEU A 751 -1.67 -18.07 11.60
CA LEU A 751 -0.34 -18.24 10.97
C LEU A 751 -0.37 -17.95 9.46
N TYR A 752 -1.44 -18.36 8.76
CA TYR A 752 -1.42 -18.48 7.30
C TYR A 752 -2.36 -17.53 6.53
N LYS A 753 -3.11 -16.65 7.22
CA LYS A 753 -4.00 -15.61 6.61
C LYS A 753 -4.71 -16.11 5.36
N GLU A 754 -5.33 -17.28 5.49
CA GLU A 754 -5.66 -18.15 4.35
C GLU A 754 -6.81 -17.62 3.50
N ASN A 755 -7.63 -16.73 4.06
CA ASN A 755 -8.83 -16.23 3.41
C ASN A 755 -9.24 -14.86 3.95
N PHE A 756 -10.21 -14.26 3.29
CA PHE A 756 -10.79 -12.96 3.65
C PHE A 756 -11.32 -12.88 5.10
N ALA A 757 -11.85 -13.97 5.67
CA ALA A 757 -12.32 -13.99 7.06
C ALA A 757 -11.18 -13.82 8.08
N CYS A 758 -10.00 -14.36 7.78
CA CYS A 758 -8.80 -14.16 8.59
C CYS A 758 -8.37 -12.69 8.61
N LEU A 759 -8.51 -11.99 7.47
CA LEU A 759 -8.18 -10.57 7.37
C LEU A 759 -9.17 -9.73 8.19
N ALA A 760 -10.46 -10.05 8.10
CA ALA A 760 -11.51 -9.39 8.88
C ALA A 760 -11.31 -9.60 10.39
N ALA A 761 -11.02 -10.83 10.83
CA ALA A 761 -10.74 -11.15 12.23
C ALA A 761 -9.56 -10.35 12.81
N ASN A 762 -8.55 -10.05 11.99
CA ASN A 762 -7.40 -9.25 12.41
C ASN A 762 -7.67 -7.73 12.42
N VAL A 763 -8.43 -7.21 11.45
CA VAL A 763 -8.58 -5.75 11.25
C VAL A 763 -9.80 -5.16 11.97
N LEU A 764 -10.95 -5.85 11.98
CA LEU A 764 -12.19 -5.33 12.54
C LEU A 764 -12.14 -5.05 14.06
N PRO A 765 -11.37 -5.77 14.91
CA PRO A 765 -11.26 -5.38 16.32
C PRO A 765 -10.68 -3.98 16.50
N GLU A 766 -9.77 -3.54 15.64
CA GLU A 766 -9.24 -2.18 15.66
C GLU A 766 -10.29 -1.16 15.20
N VAL A 767 -11.12 -1.49 14.20
CA VAL A 767 -12.26 -0.65 13.78
C VAL A 767 -13.23 -0.44 14.94
N LEU A 768 -13.62 -1.52 15.62
CA LEU A 768 -14.49 -1.44 16.79
C LEU A 768 -13.87 -0.64 17.93
N SER A 769 -12.53 -0.69 18.07
CA SER A 769 -11.84 0.12 19.06
C SER A 769 -12.04 1.61 18.82
N GLU A 770 -11.94 2.10 17.58
CA GLU A 770 -12.16 3.53 17.31
C GLU A 770 -13.65 3.91 17.48
N LEU A 771 -14.56 3.07 17.00
CA LEU A 771 -16.01 3.30 17.11
C LEU A 771 -16.52 3.29 18.56
N CYS A 772 -15.90 2.49 19.45
CA CYS A 772 -16.36 2.39 20.83
C CYS A 772 -16.26 3.73 21.57
N THR A 773 -15.43 4.66 21.09
CA THR A 773 -15.29 6.01 21.65
C THR A 773 -16.55 6.86 21.56
N LYS A 774 -17.50 6.51 20.69
CA LYS A 774 -18.73 7.29 20.48
C LYS A 774 -20.02 6.48 20.68
N CYS A 775 -19.94 5.15 20.67
CA CYS A 775 -21.12 4.30 20.78
C CYS A 775 -21.87 4.42 22.12
N SER A 776 -23.06 3.83 22.18
CA SER A 776 -23.90 3.75 23.37
C SER A 776 -23.47 2.64 24.33
N TYR A 777 -23.84 2.79 25.60
CA TYR A 777 -23.56 1.80 26.65
C TYR A 777 -24.05 0.37 26.29
N PRO A 778 -25.27 0.16 25.75
CA PRO A 778 -25.71 -1.19 25.36
C PRO A 778 -24.78 -1.86 24.34
N LEU A 779 -24.19 -1.10 23.42
CA LEU A 779 -23.20 -1.64 22.48
C LEU A 779 -21.85 -1.86 23.13
N MET A 780 -21.40 -0.96 24.01
CA MET A 780 -20.20 -1.19 24.82
C MET A 780 -20.29 -2.52 25.59
N GLN A 781 -21.45 -2.83 26.17
CA GLN A 781 -21.70 -4.09 26.86
C GLN A 781 -21.60 -5.28 25.90
N LYS A 782 -22.23 -5.23 24.71
CA LYS A 782 -22.10 -6.31 23.71
C LYS A 782 -20.66 -6.52 23.26
N LEU A 783 -19.88 -5.43 23.12
CA LEU A 783 -18.46 -5.52 22.79
C LEU A 783 -17.66 -6.22 23.90
N LEU A 784 -17.97 -5.92 25.16
CA LEU A 784 -17.36 -6.56 26.32
C LEU A 784 -17.70 -8.06 26.39
N ASP A 785 -18.96 -8.43 26.18
CA ASP A 785 -19.42 -9.83 26.13
C ASP A 785 -18.72 -10.61 25.00
N TRP A 786 -18.53 -9.97 23.84
CA TRP A 786 -17.78 -10.55 22.74
C TRP A 786 -16.29 -10.73 23.08
N LEU A 787 -15.65 -9.74 23.71
CA LEU A 787 -14.26 -9.86 24.18
C LEU A 787 -14.10 -11.03 25.15
N GLU A 788 -15.01 -11.17 26.12
CA GLU A 788 -15.03 -12.30 27.06
C GLU A 788 -15.07 -13.64 26.31
N THR A 789 -15.93 -13.74 25.30
CA THR A 789 -16.05 -14.93 24.44
C THR A 789 -14.76 -15.22 23.67
N VAL A 790 -14.11 -14.20 23.12
CA VAL A 790 -12.84 -14.35 22.39
C VAL A 790 -11.70 -14.79 23.30
N TYR A 791 -11.57 -14.21 24.50
CA TYR A 791 -10.52 -14.59 25.46
C TYR A 791 -10.60 -16.08 25.84
N HIS A 792 -11.81 -16.62 25.97
CA HIS A 792 -12.05 -18.05 26.24
C HIS A 792 -11.90 -18.95 25.00
N SER A 793 -11.82 -18.38 23.80
CA SER A 793 -11.79 -19.14 22.55
C SER A 793 -10.40 -19.74 22.28
N PRO A 794 -10.31 -20.99 21.80
CA PRO A 794 -9.06 -21.53 21.27
C PRO A 794 -8.59 -20.82 19.98
N LYS A 795 -9.46 -19.99 19.36
CA LYS A 795 -9.17 -19.22 18.14
C LYS A 795 -8.68 -17.79 18.42
N ARG A 796 -8.52 -17.39 19.69
CA ARG A 796 -8.21 -16.01 20.11
C ARG A 796 -7.06 -15.36 19.33
N LEU A 797 -5.99 -16.09 19.03
CA LEU A 797 -4.83 -15.57 18.29
C LEU A 797 -5.15 -15.08 16.86
N CYS A 798 -6.33 -15.38 16.31
CA CYS A 798 -6.81 -14.80 15.06
C CYS A 798 -7.26 -13.33 15.21
N TYR A 799 -7.54 -12.88 16.44
CA TYR A 799 -8.06 -11.56 16.77
C TYR A 799 -7.00 -10.71 17.49
N GLN A 800 -5.82 -10.55 16.89
CA GLN A 800 -4.64 -9.97 17.56
C GLN A 800 -4.79 -8.51 18.02
N ARG A 801 -5.82 -7.79 17.55
CA ARG A 801 -6.07 -6.37 17.83
C ARG A 801 -7.15 -6.12 18.89
N THR A 802 -7.58 -7.17 19.60
CA THR A 802 -8.52 -7.07 20.72
C THR A 802 -7.98 -6.23 21.88
N PHE A 803 -6.66 -6.18 22.10
CA PHE A 803 -6.06 -5.36 23.16
C PHE A 803 -6.35 -3.85 22.98
N SER A 804 -6.34 -3.35 21.72
CA SER A 804 -6.66 -1.95 21.41
C SER A 804 -8.10 -1.64 21.79
N LEU A 805 -9.03 -2.53 21.44
CA LEU A 805 -10.44 -2.44 21.81
C LEU A 805 -10.60 -2.49 23.33
N MET A 806 -9.98 -3.46 24.01
CA MET A 806 -10.07 -3.58 25.47
C MET A 806 -9.60 -2.29 26.17
N LYS A 807 -8.38 -1.82 25.84
CA LYS A 807 -7.80 -0.61 26.42
C LYS A 807 -8.71 0.61 26.27
N ARG A 808 -9.22 0.83 25.05
CA ARG A 808 -10.02 2.02 24.73
C ARG A 808 -11.43 1.91 25.30
N LEU A 809 -12.03 0.71 25.28
CA LEU A 809 -13.32 0.43 25.89
C LEU A 809 -13.30 0.74 27.39
N MET A 810 -12.25 0.34 28.12
CA MET A 810 -12.12 0.65 29.55
C MET A 810 -12.04 2.17 29.81
N ALA A 811 -11.37 2.93 28.94
CA ALA A 811 -11.26 4.38 29.08
C ALA A 811 -12.58 5.14 28.86
N VAL A 812 -13.45 4.61 28.01
CA VAL A 812 -14.74 5.24 27.61
C VAL A 812 -15.95 4.65 28.33
N TYR A 813 -15.77 3.55 29.07
CA TYR A 813 -16.85 2.90 29.80
C TYR A 813 -17.44 3.85 30.85
N PRO A 814 -18.76 3.91 31.03
CA PRO A 814 -19.36 4.81 32.01
C PRO A 814 -18.90 4.51 33.44
N LYS A 815 -18.34 5.52 34.13
CA LYS A 815 -17.89 5.39 35.53
C LYS A 815 -18.98 4.90 36.49
N SER A 816 -20.23 5.28 36.25
CA SER A 816 -21.39 4.83 37.04
C SER A 816 -21.63 3.32 36.97
N LYS A 817 -21.05 2.63 35.99
CA LYS A 817 -21.17 1.19 35.75
C LYS A 817 -19.93 0.40 36.11
N TYR A 818 -18.91 1.02 36.71
CA TYR A 818 -17.65 0.35 37.02
C TYR A 818 -17.81 -0.86 37.95
N LYS A 819 -18.73 -0.83 38.91
CA LYS A 819 -18.98 -2.00 39.77
C LYS A 819 -19.41 -3.23 38.94
N GLU A 820 -20.34 -3.05 38.00
CA GLU A 820 -20.82 -4.11 37.10
C GLU A 820 -19.67 -4.57 36.17
N LEU A 821 -18.92 -3.62 35.61
CA LEU A 821 -17.76 -3.87 34.76
C LEU A 821 -16.72 -4.74 35.48
N PHE A 822 -16.27 -4.36 36.67
CA PHE A 822 -15.24 -5.09 37.42
C PHE A 822 -15.64 -6.55 37.67
N LEU A 823 -16.89 -6.81 38.04
CA LEU A 823 -17.40 -8.17 38.25
C LEU A 823 -17.32 -9.02 36.98
N GLN A 824 -17.56 -8.42 35.81
CA GLN A 824 -17.42 -9.11 34.54
C GLN A 824 -15.94 -9.34 34.17
N LEU A 825 -15.05 -8.37 34.42
CA LEU A 825 -13.62 -8.50 34.14
C LEU A 825 -12.98 -9.65 34.94
N LEU A 826 -13.48 -9.97 36.14
CA LEU A 826 -13.02 -11.12 36.93
C LEU A 826 -13.32 -12.48 36.27
N ARG A 827 -14.25 -12.53 35.31
CA ARG A 827 -14.59 -13.77 34.57
C ARG A 827 -13.63 -14.05 33.43
N PHE A 828 -12.78 -13.09 33.04
CA PHE A 828 -11.83 -13.28 31.94
C PHE A 828 -10.74 -14.29 32.32
N LEU A 829 -10.36 -15.12 31.35
CA LEU A 829 -9.34 -16.13 31.53
C LEU A 829 -7.95 -15.50 31.69
N VAL A 830 -7.21 -15.94 32.71
CA VAL A 830 -5.82 -15.55 32.95
C VAL A 830 -4.90 -16.41 32.10
N LEU A 831 -4.18 -15.79 31.16
CA LEU A 831 -3.38 -16.47 30.13
C LEU A 831 -1.86 -16.30 30.39
N ASP A 832 -1.23 -17.24 31.11
CA ASP A 832 0.20 -17.15 31.47
C ASP A 832 1.12 -18.21 30.86
N SER A 833 0.60 -19.03 29.95
CA SER A 833 1.34 -20.18 29.42
C SER A 833 2.24 -19.83 28.21
N ASN A 834 1.94 -18.78 27.44
CA ASN A 834 2.62 -18.46 26.17
C ASN A 834 2.88 -16.94 26.01
N PRO A 835 4.10 -16.50 25.65
CA PRO A 835 4.42 -15.10 25.38
C PRO A 835 3.49 -14.39 24.36
N GLN A 836 2.97 -15.12 23.37
CA GLN A 836 2.05 -14.55 22.38
C GLN A 836 0.71 -14.18 22.99
N ASP A 837 0.20 -15.02 23.90
CA ASP A 837 -1.06 -14.74 24.61
C ASP A 837 -0.90 -13.52 25.52
N GLN A 838 0.22 -13.41 26.24
CA GLN A 838 0.51 -12.24 27.07
C GLN A 838 0.63 -10.94 26.26
N ARG A 839 1.18 -11.01 25.04
CA ARG A 839 1.33 -9.84 24.16
C ARG A 839 -0.01 -9.34 23.62
N PHE A 840 -0.88 -10.23 23.16
CA PHE A 840 -2.11 -9.86 22.44
C PHE A 840 -3.37 -9.87 23.32
N PHE A 841 -3.35 -10.61 24.43
CA PHE A 841 -4.47 -10.78 25.35
C PHE A 841 -4.04 -10.54 26.81
N PRO A 842 -3.49 -9.35 27.13
CA PRO A 842 -3.17 -9.01 28.51
C PRO A 842 -4.41 -8.99 29.39
N SER A 843 -4.20 -9.13 30.71
CA SER A 843 -5.28 -9.08 31.71
C SER A 843 -6.11 -7.79 31.56
N PRO A 844 -7.44 -7.89 31.35
CA PRO A 844 -8.29 -6.71 31.19
C PRO A 844 -8.25 -5.74 32.37
N LEU A 845 -8.03 -6.25 33.58
CA LEU A 845 -7.92 -5.44 34.80
C LEU A 845 -6.76 -4.45 34.77
N SER A 846 -5.69 -4.74 34.01
CA SER A 846 -4.55 -3.82 33.86
C SER A 846 -4.89 -2.50 33.17
N TYR A 847 -6.04 -2.43 32.48
CA TYR A 847 -6.48 -1.23 31.76
C TYR A 847 -7.42 -0.34 32.57
N VAL A 848 -7.91 -0.79 33.73
CA VAL A 848 -8.82 -0.01 34.55
C VAL A 848 -8.01 0.87 35.50
N THR A 849 -8.03 2.18 35.26
CA THR A 849 -7.39 3.15 36.16
C THR A 849 -8.30 3.42 37.36
N VAL A 850 -7.87 2.99 38.53
CA VAL A 850 -8.50 3.37 39.80
C VAL A 850 -7.80 4.63 40.32
N GLU A 851 -8.54 5.70 40.62
CA GLU A 851 -7.95 6.87 41.29
C GLU A 851 -7.54 6.47 42.73
N PRO A 852 -6.25 6.55 43.12
CA PRO A 852 -5.75 6.09 44.42
C PRO A 852 -6.11 7.04 45.59
N SER A 853 -7.32 7.63 45.60
CA SER A 853 -7.63 8.80 46.44
C SER A 853 -8.86 8.67 47.35
N ARG A 854 -9.38 7.45 47.57
CA ARG A 854 -10.34 7.21 48.66
C ARG A 854 -9.65 6.46 49.80
N PRO A 855 -9.92 6.77 51.09
CA PRO A 855 -9.75 5.74 52.11
C PRO A 855 -10.55 4.52 51.66
N ALA A 856 -9.99 3.32 51.79
CA ALA A 856 -10.62 2.08 51.36
C ALA A 856 -12.01 1.96 52.03
N PHE A 857 -13.06 2.30 51.28
CA PHE A 857 -14.43 2.03 51.70
C PHE A 857 -14.64 0.54 51.41
N PHE A 858 -14.69 -0.27 52.46
CA PHE A 858 -15.02 -1.68 52.34
C PHE A 858 -16.51 -1.85 52.01
N LEU A 859 -16.84 -2.89 51.27
CA LEU A 859 -18.23 -3.28 51.08
C LEU A 859 -18.83 -3.78 52.39
N ASP A 860 -20.13 -3.53 52.57
CA ASP A 860 -20.91 -4.05 53.70
C ASP A 860 -21.19 -5.56 53.56
N GLU A 861 -21.38 -6.04 52.32
CA GLU A 861 -21.69 -7.45 52.00
C GLU A 861 -20.65 -8.07 51.08
N PRO A 862 -20.25 -9.35 51.31
CA PRO A 862 -19.26 -10.04 50.49
C PRO A 862 -19.80 -10.43 49.11
N ILE A 863 -18.95 -10.33 48.09
CA ILE A 863 -19.22 -10.81 46.73
C ILE A 863 -18.78 -12.29 46.63
N PRO A 864 -19.68 -13.24 46.31
CA PRO A 864 -19.38 -14.67 46.31
C PRO A 864 -18.23 -15.08 45.36
N GLU A 865 -18.09 -14.42 44.22
CA GLU A 865 -17.03 -14.67 43.25
C GLU A 865 -15.63 -14.37 43.84
N ILE A 866 -15.54 -13.37 44.73
CA ILE A 866 -14.29 -12.99 45.39
C ILE A 866 -13.89 -14.01 46.48
N ASP A 867 -14.88 -14.60 47.17
CA ASP A 867 -14.61 -15.65 48.16
C ASP A 867 -13.96 -16.89 47.51
N LEU A 868 -14.34 -17.24 46.29
CA LEU A 868 -13.72 -18.32 45.52
C LEU A 868 -12.25 -17.99 45.15
N LEU A 869 -11.97 -16.74 44.78
CA LEU A 869 -10.61 -16.28 44.46
C LEU A 869 -9.72 -16.27 45.72
N LEU A 870 -10.24 -15.85 46.88
CA LEU A 870 -9.51 -15.86 48.14
C LEU A 870 -9.08 -17.27 48.58
N LEU A 871 -9.88 -18.30 48.26
CA LEU A 871 -9.49 -19.69 48.50
C LEU A 871 -8.34 -20.14 47.58
N GLN A 872 -8.22 -19.55 46.39
CA GLN A 872 -7.19 -19.88 45.39
C GLN A 872 -5.90 -19.05 45.55
N SER A 873 -5.97 -17.88 46.20
CA SER A 873 -4.84 -16.92 46.31
C SER A 873 -3.64 -17.42 47.12
N VAL A 874 -3.81 -18.48 47.93
CA VAL A 874 -2.75 -19.05 48.76
C VAL A 874 -1.60 -19.64 47.93
N GLN A 875 -1.84 -20.03 46.67
CA GLN A 875 -0.84 -20.68 45.81
C GLN A 875 -0.60 -19.99 44.46
N ASP A 876 -1.31 -18.89 44.16
CA ASP A 876 -1.29 -18.26 42.83
C ASP A 876 -1.14 -16.73 42.92
N GLU A 877 0.03 -16.22 42.53
CA GLU A 877 0.32 -14.77 42.48
C GLU A 877 -0.61 -14.00 41.52
N HIS A 878 -1.16 -14.64 40.49
CA HIS A 878 -2.08 -13.98 39.57
C HIS A 878 -3.43 -13.71 40.22
N VAL A 879 -3.92 -14.66 41.01
CA VAL A 879 -5.13 -14.49 41.81
C VAL A 879 -4.92 -13.42 42.88
N GLN A 880 -3.74 -13.37 43.50
CA GLN A 880 -3.37 -12.28 44.41
C GLN A 880 -3.40 -10.91 43.70
N SER A 881 -2.86 -10.81 42.49
CA SER A 881 -2.89 -9.61 41.66
C SER A 881 -4.33 -9.16 41.32
N GLN A 882 -5.22 -10.10 40.97
CA GLN A 882 -6.65 -9.82 40.75
C GLN A 882 -7.34 -9.27 42.01
N LEU A 883 -7.08 -9.89 43.16
CA LEU A 883 -7.63 -9.46 44.45
C LEU A 883 -7.11 -8.08 44.87
N LEU A 884 -5.85 -7.74 44.55
CA LEU A 884 -5.30 -6.40 44.76
C LEU A 884 -5.99 -5.36 43.87
N HIS A 885 -6.34 -5.68 42.62
CA HIS A 885 -7.19 -4.81 41.81
C HIS A 885 -8.60 -4.64 42.41
N CYS A 886 -9.18 -5.69 43.00
CA CYS A 886 -10.45 -5.59 43.75
C CYS A 886 -10.33 -4.68 44.99
N LEU A 887 -9.18 -4.70 45.67
CA LEU A 887 -8.89 -3.81 46.79
C LEU A 887 -8.87 -2.35 46.35
N GLU A 888 -8.12 -2.03 45.31
CA GLU A 888 -8.09 -0.66 44.76
C GLU A 888 -9.49 -0.19 44.36
N ALA A 889 -10.27 -1.07 43.71
CA ALA A 889 -11.63 -0.78 43.30
C ALA A 889 -12.64 -0.64 44.46
N GLY A 890 -12.26 -0.93 45.71
CA GLY A 890 -13.15 -0.90 46.87
C GLY A 890 -14.23 -1.99 46.85
N LEU A 891 -13.89 -3.17 46.30
CA LEU A 891 -14.82 -4.30 46.13
C LEU A 891 -14.65 -5.40 47.19
N LEU A 892 -13.73 -5.23 48.14
CA LEU A 892 -13.53 -6.17 49.24
C LEU A 892 -14.30 -5.70 50.48
N THR A 893 -14.84 -6.64 51.24
CA THR A 893 -15.22 -6.40 52.64
C THR A 893 -13.96 -6.29 53.52
N GLU A 894 -14.09 -5.71 54.71
CA GLU A 894 -12.95 -5.62 55.66
C GLU A 894 -12.39 -7.01 55.99
N SER A 895 -13.26 -8.00 56.18
CA SER A 895 -12.86 -9.39 56.44
C SER A 895 -12.11 -10.02 55.27
N GLN A 896 -12.53 -9.77 54.03
CA GLN A 896 -11.87 -10.29 52.83
C GLN A 896 -10.50 -9.62 52.62
N ALA A 897 -10.39 -8.32 52.88
CA ALA A 897 -9.13 -7.60 52.81
C ALA A 897 -8.12 -8.07 53.88
N VAL A 898 -8.60 -8.45 55.08
CA VAL A 898 -7.80 -9.09 56.13
C VAL A 898 -7.26 -10.45 55.65
N GLN A 899 -8.09 -11.27 55.01
CA GLN A 899 -7.66 -12.56 54.45
C GLN A 899 -6.60 -12.38 53.35
N LEU A 900 -6.81 -11.44 52.41
CA LEU A 900 -5.83 -11.12 51.37
C LEU A 900 -4.50 -10.67 51.97
N ARG A 901 -4.54 -9.78 52.97
CA ARG A 901 -3.34 -9.35 53.71
C ARG A 901 -2.60 -10.57 54.26
N ASP A 902 -3.29 -11.46 54.96
CA ASP A 902 -2.65 -12.62 55.60
C ASP A 902 -2.03 -13.59 54.57
N THR A 903 -2.51 -13.59 53.31
CA THR A 903 -1.86 -14.36 52.23
C THR A 903 -0.61 -13.71 51.65
N LEU A 904 -0.49 -12.37 51.72
CA LEU A 904 0.67 -11.62 51.20
C LEU A 904 1.79 -11.44 52.23
N TRP A 905 1.48 -11.63 53.52
CA TRP A 905 2.44 -11.57 54.61
C TRP A 905 2.90 -12.98 55.01
N ASP A 906 4.20 -13.27 54.88
CA ASP A 906 4.82 -14.44 55.47
C ASP A 906 5.57 -14.02 56.76
N GLY A 907 4.87 -14.11 57.89
CA GLY A 907 5.37 -13.67 59.19
C GLY A 907 5.57 -12.15 59.29
N GLN A 908 6.80 -11.68 59.12
CA GLN A 908 7.16 -10.25 59.14
C GLN A 908 7.66 -9.73 57.77
N GLN A 909 7.62 -10.56 56.72
CA GLN A 909 8.00 -10.16 55.37
C GLN A 909 6.78 -10.06 54.46
N PHE A 910 6.72 -8.96 53.70
CA PHE A 910 5.67 -8.71 52.72
C PHE A 910 6.12 -9.17 51.34
N HIS A 911 5.30 -9.99 50.69
CA HIS A 911 5.54 -10.49 49.33
C HIS A 911 4.51 -9.88 48.38
N ALA A 912 4.94 -8.88 47.60
CA ALA A 912 4.10 -8.29 46.57
C ALA A 912 4.06 -9.21 45.33
N PRO A 913 2.88 -9.47 44.72
CA PRO A 913 2.78 -10.25 43.49
C PRO A 913 3.54 -9.57 42.35
N LYS A 914 4.01 -10.36 41.38
CA LYS A 914 4.74 -9.83 40.22
C LYS A 914 3.97 -8.70 39.51
N GLY A 915 4.61 -7.53 39.40
CA GLY A 915 4.03 -6.32 38.79
C GLY A 915 3.41 -5.32 39.77
N TRP A 916 3.30 -5.68 41.05
CA TRP A 916 2.86 -4.80 42.13
C TRP A 916 4.05 -4.28 42.95
N LEU A 917 3.86 -3.09 43.52
CA LEU A 917 4.85 -2.42 44.38
C LEU A 917 4.59 -2.72 45.85
N SER A 918 5.64 -2.72 46.68
CA SER A 918 5.57 -2.98 48.12
C SER A 918 4.68 -1.97 48.85
N VAL A 919 4.52 -0.76 48.31
CA VAL A 919 3.61 0.29 48.81
C VAL A 919 2.16 -0.18 49.05
N VAL A 920 1.71 -1.21 48.34
CA VAL A 920 0.37 -1.79 48.49
C VAL A 920 0.09 -2.23 49.93
N CYS A 921 1.13 -2.55 50.72
CA CYS A 921 0.98 -2.88 52.14
C CYS A 921 0.32 -1.76 52.96
N LEU A 922 0.38 -0.50 52.51
CA LEU A 922 -0.26 0.65 53.14
C LEU A 922 -1.77 0.73 52.84
N SER A 923 -2.22 0.11 51.76
CA SER A 923 -3.64 0.09 51.34
C SER A 923 -4.42 -1.07 51.99
N LEU A 924 -3.73 -2.03 52.61
CA LEU A 924 -4.31 -3.18 53.30
C LEU A 924 -4.65 -2.86 54.77
N PRO A 925 -5.60 -3.60 55.39
CA PRO A 925 -5.89 -3.46 56.82
C PRO A 925 -4.66 -3.65 57.71
N SER A 926 -4.59 -2.93 58.84
CA SER A 926 -3.44 -2.92 59.76
C SER A 926 -3.00 -4.32 60.17
N HIS A 927 -1.71 -4.64 59.98
CA HIS A 927 -1.13 -5.91 60.42
C HIS A 927 -1.04 -5.95 61.96
N PRO A 928 -1.42 -7.05 62.64
CA PRO A 928 -1.53 -7.09 64.10
C PRO A 928 -0.20 -6.91 64.85
N THR A 929 0.95 -7.18 64.21
CA THR A 929 2.28 -7.13 64.83
C THR A 929 3.31 -6.26 64.12
N VAL A 930 2.98 -5.67 62.96
CA VAL A 930 3.93 -4.93 62.11
C VAL A 930 3.37 -3.54 61.79
N ASP A 931 4.14 -2.48 62.05
CA ASP A 931 3.85 -1.15 61.51
C ASP A 931 4.24 -1.14 60.01
N CYS A 932 3.24 -1.25 59.14
CA CYS A 932 3.42 -1.34 57.68
C CYS A 932 4.21 -0.14 57.13
N THR A 933 3.99 1.07 57.64
CA THR A 933 4.73 2.25 57.20
C THR A 933 6.19 2.16 57.58
N ARG A 934 6.48 1.72 58.82
CA ARG A 934 7.86 1.59 59.28
C ARG A 934 8.61 0.46 58.57
N TYR A 935 7.93 -0.66 58.29
CA TYR A 935 8.44 -1.74 57.45
C TYR A 935 8.83 -1.22 56.07
N LEU A 936 7.91 -0.54 55.38
CA LEU A 936 8.12 -0.04 54.02
C LEU A 936 9.28 0.97 53.94
N CYS A 937 9.36 1.92 54.89
CA CYS A 937 10.47 2.88 54.91
C CYS A 937 11.83 2.18 55.07
N ARG A 938 11.91 1.15 55.93
CA ARG A 938 13.14 0.37 56.13
C ARG A 938 13.50 -0.43 54.89
N GLU A 939 12.53 -1.14 54.31
CA GLU A 939 12.70 -1.96 53.11
C GLU A 939 13.15 -1.12 51.90
N LEU A 940 12.52 0.04 51.68
CA LEU A 940 12.91 0.97 50.62
C LEU A 940 14.31 1.52 50.85
N THR A 941 14.68 1.84 52.10
CA THR A 941 16.03 2.34 52.41
C THR A 941 17.08 1.25 52.15
N GLU A 942 16.84 0.01 52.59
CA GLU A 942 17.73 -1.14 52.33
C GLU A 942 17.87 -1.41 50.82
N ARG A 943 16.76 -1.42 50.07
CA ARG A 943 16.77 -1.55 48.61
C ARG A 943 17.56 -0.44 47.94
N VAL A 944 17.32 0.82 48.31
CA VAL A 944 18.05 1.98 47.78
C VAL A 944 19.53 1.89 48.13
N GLN A 945 19.92 1.44 49.32
CA GLN A 945 21.33 1.26 49.68
C GLN A 945 22.03 0.18 48.84
N GLY A 946 21.31 -0.90 48.47
CA GLY A 946 21.80 -1.93 47.55
C GLY A 946 22.21 -1.40 46.16
N TYR A 947 21.70 -0.25 45.72
CA TYR A 947 22.07 0.38 44.44
C TYR A 947 23.55 0.77 44.33
N MET A 948 24.24 0.94 45.47
CA MET A 948 25.66 1.29 45.48
C MET A 948 26.53 0.14 44.94
N ASP A 949 26.07 -1.11 45.08
CA ASP A 949 26.73 -2.28 44.53
C ASP A 949 26.26 -2.52 43.09
N LYS A 950 27.19 -2.39 42.13
CA LYS A 950 26.91 -2.45 40.68
C LYS A 950 26.25 -3.75 40.19
N THR A 951 26.14 -4.76 41.04
CA THR A 951 25.64 -6.11 40.76
C THR A 951 24.13 -6.27 40.95
N GLU A 952 23.46 -5.40 41.72
CA GLU A 952 22.02 -5.43 41.97
C GLU A 952 21.36 -4.12 41.50
N ARG A 953 21.27 -3.95 40.18
CA ARG A 953 20.48 -2.85 39.61
C ARG A 953 19.01 -3.29 39.56
N PRO A 954 18.06 -2.58 40.21
CA PRO A 954 16.66 -2.86 39.98
C PRO A 954 16.27 -2.58 38.53
N GLN A 955 15.26 -3.29 38.06
CA GLN A 955 14.80 -3.21 36.67
C GLN A 955 14.17 -1.86 36.31
N ASN A 956 13.73 -1.03 37.28
CA ASN A 956 13.06 0.25 37.01
C ASN A 956 13.23 1.31 38.14
N ASP A 957 13.88 2.44 37.86
CA ASP A 957 14.09 3.55 38.84
C ASP A 957 12.81 4.33 39.15
N VAL A 958 11.84 4.38 38.21
CA VAL A 958 10.60 5.16 38.38
C VAL A 958 9.72 4.56 39.48
N ASP A 959 9.68 3.24 39.56
CA ASP A 959 8.85 2.51 40.52
C ASP A 959 9.29 2.80 41.95
N ILE A 960 10.59 2.75 42.22
CA ILE A 960 11.15 3.04 43.56
C ILE A 960 10.93 4.50 43.97
N LEU A 961 11.03 5.44 43.04
CA LEU A 961 10.70 6.85 43.32
C LEU A 961 9.22 7.03 43.69
N ASN A 962 8.32 6.32 43.00
CA ASN A 962 6.89 6.34 43.32
C ASN A 962 6.60 5.72 44.69
N GLU A 963 7.25 4.61 45.06
CA GLU A 963 7.13 4.00 46.37
C GLU A 963 7.63 4.93 47.49
N ILE A 964 8.77 5.60 47.28
CA ILE A 964 9.30 6.60 48.23
C ILE A 964 8.30 7.75 48.40
N ASN A 965 7.71 8.26 47.31
CA ASN A 965 6.73 9.35 47.38
C ASN A 965 5.50 8.96 48.21
N ALA A 966 4.94 7.78 47.95
CA ALA A 966 3.77 7.29 48.66
C ALA A 966 4.07 7.00 50.14
N ALA A 967 5.22 6.39 50.45
CA ALA A 967 5.67 6.18 51.82
C ALA A 967 5.88 7.52 52.55
N ALA A 968 6.52 8.50 51.91
CA ALA A 968 6.76 9.81 52.47
C ALA A 968 5.45 10.57 52.74
N LEU A 969 4.44 10.43 51.89
CA LEU A 969 3.13 11.08 52.04
C LEU A 969 2.16 10.33 52.98
N SER A 970 2.52 9.13 53.46
CA SER A 970 1.67 8.34 54.35
C SER A 970 1.52 8.93 55.76
N LYS A 971 2.60 9.48 56.32
CA LYS A 971 2.63 10.18 57.60
C LYS A 971 3.75 11.21 57.63
N SER A 972 3.55 12.31 58.37
CA SER A 972 4.63 13.26 58.68
C SER A 972 5.77 12.52 59.40
N ASP A 973 7.02 12.80 59.05
CA ASP A 973 8.20 12.12 59.61
C ASP A 973 8.17 10.58 59.42
N ALA A 974 7.63 10.10 58.30
CA ALA A 974 7.60 8.67 57.99
C ALA A 974 9.01 8.03 57.97
N PHE A 975 9.96 8.74 57.37
CA PHE A 975 11.37 8.35 57.30
C PHE A 975 12.15 8.99 58.45
N THR A 976 13.05 8.21 59.05
CA THR A 976 13.98 8.71 60.06
C THR A 976 15.08 9.57 59.42
N PRO A 977 15.69 10.51 60.17
CA PRO A 977 16.77 11.33 59.63
C PRO A 977 17.94 10.53 59.03
N GLU A 978 18.27 9.38 59.61
CA GLU A 978 19.34 8.49 59.11
C GLU A 978 18.99 7.86 57.76
N GLU A 979 17.73 7.44 57.57
CA GLU A 979 17.25 6.92 56.29
C GLU A 979 17.26 7.99 55.21
N ILE A 980 16.85 9.22 55.54
CA ILE A 980 16.89 10.37 54.63
C ILE A 980 18.34 10.63 54.18
N THR A 981 19.31 10.62 55.11
CA THR A 981 20.74 10.74 54.79
C THR A 981 21.21 9.64 53.83
N ASN A 982 20.79 8.40 54.05
CA ASN A 982 21.16 7.27 53.20
C ASN A 982 20.58 7.39 51.78
N ILE A 983 19.30 7.74 51.67
CA ILE A 983 18.62 7.97 50.39
C ILE A 983 19.26 9.12 49.62
N LEU A 984 19.54 10.26 50.27
CA LEU A 984 20.24 11.40 49.66
C LEU A 984 21.61 11.01 49.12
N CYS A 985 22.36 10.20 49.86
CA CYS A 985 23.69 9.76 49.47
C CYS A 985 23.65 8.90 48.19
N VAL A 986 22.72 7.95 48.09
CA VAL A 986 22.58 7.09 46.90
C VAL A 986 22.11 7.89 45.69
N PHE A 987 21.06 8.70 45.83
CA PHE A 987 20.52 9.46 44.71
C PHE A 987 21.46 10.55 44.21
N ARG A 988 22.37 11.09 45.05
CA ARG A 988 23.52 11.90 44.59
C ARG A 988 24.35 11.16 43.55
N PHE A 989 24.80 9.93 43.85
CA PHE A 989 25.59 9.13 42.90
C PHE A 989 24.77 8.77 41.66
N ARG A 990 23.49 8.46 41.83
CA ARG A 990 22.61 8.14 40.70
C ARG A 990 22.42 9.33 39.77
N LEU A 991 22.11 10.51 40.30
CA LEU A 991 21.98 11.75 39.52
C LEU A 991 23.27 12.12 38.80
N LYS A 992 24.43 11.90 39.42
CA LYS A 992 25.74 12.10 38.78
C LYS A 992 25.91 11.19 37.55
N SER A 993 25.53 9.91 37.67
CA SER A 993 25.53 8.97 36.54
C SER A 993 24.53 9.36 35.44
N LEU A 994 23.33 9.81 35.80
CA LEU A 994 22.34 10.25 34.81
C LEU A 994 22.80 11.53 34.10
N SER A 995 23.43 12.45 34.82
CA SER A 995 23.98 13.69 34.29
C SER A 995 25.11 13.43 33.27
N SER A 996 26.01 12.47 33.55
CA SER A 996 27.03 12.08 32.57
C SER A 996 26.43 11.49 31.29
N ASP A 997 25.35 10.70 31.40
CA ASP A 997 24.66 10.14 30.23
C ASP A 997 24.00 11.24 29.36
N VAL A 998 23.46 12.29 29.99
CA VAL A 998 22.82 13.42 29.29
C VAL A 998 23.87 14.30 28.59
N GLN A 999 25.04 14.50 29.20
CA GLN A 999 26.12 15.33 28.68
C GLN A 999 26.93 14.65 27.55
N ASP A 1000 26.81 13.32 27.38
CA ASP A 1000 27.43 12.59 26.27
C ASP A 1000 26.79 13.00 24.92
N LYS A 1001 27.61 13.44 23.96
CA LYS A 1001 27.17 13.88 22.63
C LYS A 1001 26.88 12.73 21.67
N SER A 1002 27.28 11.50 21.99
CA SER A 1002 27.27 10.36 21.06
C SER A 1002 25.98 9.53 21.02
N SER A 1003 24.97 9.82 21.86
CA SER A 1003 23.94 8.84 22.25
C SER A 1003 22.47 9.16 21.90
N ASP A 1004 22.15 10.19 21.11
CA ASP A 1004 20.75 10.64 20.96
C ASP A 1004 19.99 10.05 19.76
N PHE A 1005 20.10 8.74 19.52
CA PHE A 1005 19.45 8.08 18.37
C PHE A 1005 18.02 7.56 18.66
N LEU A 1006 17.53 7.59 19.93
CA LEU A 1006 16.25 6.97 20.32
C LEU A 1006 15.51 7.70 21.46
N GLY A 1007 15.76 8.99 21.69
CA GLY A 1007 15.10 9.75 22.78
C GLY A 1007 15.59 9.40 24.19
N TYR A 1008 16.72 8.69 24.30
CA TYR A 1008 17.38 8.32 25.56
C TYR A 1008 17.67 9.52 26.47
N LYS A 1009 18.00 10.70 25.90
CA LYS A 1009 18.25 11.90 26.72
C LYS A 1009 16.99 12.42 27.39
N SER A 1010 15.86 12.41 26.68
CA SER A 1010 14.58 12.89 27.22
C SER A 1010 14.09 12.03 28.40
N SER A 1011 14.22 10.69 28.30
CA SER A 1011 13.86 9.78 29.39
C SER A 1011 14.75 9.98 30.62
N ARG A 1012 16.06 10.17 30.43
CA ARG A 1012 17.02 10.47 31.51
C ARG A 1012 16.72 11.80 32.20
N ILE A 1013 16.41 12.85 31.43
CA ILE A 1013 15.98 14.15 31.98
C ILE A 1013 14.71 13.99 32.82
N SER A 1014 13.70 13.27 32.31
CA SER A 1014 12.45 13.04 33.04
C SER A 1014 12.68 12.29 34.36
N LEU A 1015 13.62 11.33 34.38
CA LEU A 1015 13.99 10.60 35.59
C LEU A 1015 14.74 11.49 36.60
N MET A 1016 15.61 12.39 36.14
CA MET A 1016 16.28 13.36 37.01
C MET A 1016 15.28 14.32 37.65
N TYR A 1017 14.29 14.82 36.90
CA TYR A 1017 13.19 15.60 37.47
C TYR A 1017 12.36 14.81 38.49
N SER A 1018 12.04 13.54 38.18
CA SER A 1018 11.30 12.66 39.10
C SER A 1018 12.07 12.42 40.39
N THR A 1019 13.39 12.24 40.29
CA THR A 1019 14.28 12.09 41.45
C THR A 1019 14.29 13.38 42.29
N ALA A 1020 14.44 14.55 41.64
CA ALA A 1020 14.40 15.83 42.32
C ALA A 1020 13.05 16.05 43.06
N HIS A 1021 11.95 15.65 42.45
CA HIS A 1021 10.62 15.74 43.05
C HIS A 1021 10.48 14.83 44.28
N SER A 1022 10.95 13.58 44.21
CA SER A 1022 10.93 12.66 45.34
C SER A 1022 11.79 13.12 46.50
N LEU A 1023 12.98 13.66 46.22
CA LEU A 1023 13.87 14.21 47.25
C LEU A 1023 13.24 15.46 47.91
N TRP A 1024 12.56 16.30 47.13
CA TRP A 1024 11.80 17.42 47.67
C TRP A 1024 10.71 16.94 48.63
N LEU A 1025 9.86 16.00 48.21
CA LEU A 1025 8.79 15.46 49.05
C LEU A 1025 9.33 14.81 50.34
N LEU A 1026 10.39 14.02 50.22
CA LEU A 1026 11.02 13.32 51.34
C LEU A 1026 11.56 14.31 52.38
N THR A 1027 12.28 15.34 51.94
CA THR A 1027 12.89 16.33 52.83
C THR A 1027 11.86 17.29 53.42
N GLN A 1028 10.84 17.68 52.65
CA GLN A 1028 9.85 18.66 53.08
C GLN A 1028 8.79 18.09 54.02
N ASN A 1029 8.37 16.83 53.82
CA ASN A 1029 7.39 16.18 54.72
C ASN A 1029 8.01 15.57 55.99
N SER A 1030 9.24 15.97 56.34
CA SER A 1030 9.99 15.46 57.49
C SER A 1030 10.51 16.59 58.39
N PRO A 1031 9.64 17.26 59.17
CA PRO A 1031 10.04 18.37 60.07
C PRO A 1031 11.13 18.01 61.09
N SER A 1032 11.24 16.73 61.46
CA SER A 1032 12.26 16.22 62.40
C SER A 1032 13.66 16.11 61.77
N TRP A 1033 13.75 16.12 60.43
CA TRP A 1033 15.02 16.06 59.73
C TRP A 1033 15.72 17.43 59.79
N LYS A 1034 16.94 17.42 60.34
CA LYS A 1034 17.85 18.57 60.33
C LYS A 1034 19.13 18.15 59.63
N ALA A 1035 19.43 18.80 58.51
CA ALA A 1035 20.57 18.45 57.66
C ALA A 1035 21.89 18.45 58.46
N ASN A 1036 22.46 17.25 58.63
CA ASN A 1036 23.78 17.04 59.20
C ASN A 1036 24.88 17.45 58.17
N PRO A 1037 26.17 17.51 58.55
CA PRO A 1037 27.22 17.92 57.59
C PRO A 1037 27.26 17.10 56.29
N LYS A 1038 26.96 15.79 56.37
CA LYS A 1038 26.92 14.89 55.21
C LYS A 1038 25.71 15.15 54.32
N ASP A 1039 24.56 15.46 54.91
CA ASP A 1039 23.36 15.88 54.17
C ASP A 1039 23.61 17.20 53.42
N ARG A 1040 24.29 18.17 54.06
CA ARG A 1040 24.64 19.45 53.43
C ARG A 1040 25.54 19.24 52.22
N GLU A 1041 26.58 18.41 52.35
CA GLU A 1041 27.44 18.03 51.21
C GLU A 1041 26.62 17.37 50.09
N ASN A 1042 25.77 16.40 50.43
CA ASN A 1042 24.99 15.67 49.44
C ASN A 1042 23.99 16.58 48.69
N THR A 1043 23.24 17.41 49.42
CA THR A 1043 22.26 18.35 48.83
C THR A 1043 22.93 19.40 47.94
N GLU A 1044 24.10 19.92 48.33
CA GLU A 1044 24.83 20.91 47.55
C GLU A 1044 25.38 20.32 46.25
N GLU A 1045 25.92 19.10 46.29
CA GLU A 1045 26.34 18.39 45.08
C GLU A 1045 25.18 18.03 44.17
N ILE A 1046 24.04 17.56 44.72
CA ILE A 1046 22.83 17.30 43.92
C ILE A 1046 22.38 18.59 43.21
N ARG A 1047 22.38 19.73 43.91
CA ARG A 1047 22.02 21.02 43.31
C ARG A 1047 22.94 21.38 42.14
N GLU A 1048 24.25 21.19 42.30
CA GLU A 1048 25.20 21.49 41.23
C GLU A 1048 25.05 20.53 40.04
N ILE A 1049 24.78 19.24 40.29
CA ILE A 1049 24.47 18.26 39.24
C ILE A 1049 23.24 18.72 38.43
N LEU A 1050 22.13 19.03 39.10
CA LEU A 1050 20.90 19.49 38.44
C LEU A 1050 21.13 20.78 37.64
N ARG A 1051 21.84 21.75 38.22
CA ARG A 1051 22.21 23.01 37.56
C ARG A 1051 23.06 22.79 36.31
N SER A 1052 24.08 21.93 36.40
CA SER A 1052 24.97 21.59 35.28
C SER A 1052 24.27 20.84 34.15
N SER A 1053 23.14 20.20 34.45
CA SER A 1053 22.26 19.52 33.49
C SER A 1053 21.08 20.39 33.02
N ALA A 1054 21.06 21.69 33.35
CA ALA A 1054 19.97 22.62 33.05
C ALA A 1054 18.58 22.18 33.57
N ILE A 1055 18.56 21.42 34.68
CA ILE A 1055 17.33 20.98 35.34
C ILE A 1055 16.99 21.95 36.47
N SER A 1056 15.81 22.55 36.38
CA SER A 1056 15.29 23.47 37.39
C SER A 1056 13.97 22.96 37.96
N HIS A 1057 13.98 22.53 39.23
CA HIS A 1057 12.82 22.03 39.97
C HIS A 1057 12.54 22.93 41.17
N TYR A 1058 11.39 23.63 41.17
CA TYR A 1058 11.05 24.66 42.17
C TYR A 1058 11.18 24.16 43.61
N GLY A 1059 10.58 23.00 43.94
CA GLY A 1059 10.58 22.49 45.32
C GLY A 1059 11.99 22.26 45.90
N ILE A 1060 12.96 21.93 45.05
CA ILE A 1060 14.36 21.79 45.48
C ILE A 1060 15.04 23.16 45.55
N ALA A 1061 14.83 24.00 44.54
CA ALA A 1061 15.46 25.31 44.44
C ALA A 1061 15.05 26.26 45.58
N ALA A 1062 13.76 26.28 45.96
CA ALA A 1062 13.25 27.16 47.01
C ALA A 1062 13.63 26.67 48.42
N LEU A 1063 13.40 25.40 48.73
CA LEU A 1063 13.47 24.90 50.11
C LEU A 1063 14.88 24.55 50.57
N TRP A 1064 15.71 23.97 49.71
CA TRP A 1064 17.09 23.69 50.09
C TRP A 1064 17.91 24.98 50.26
N GLN A 1065 17.49 26.09 49.63
CA GLN A 1065 18.09 27.40 49.88
C GLN A 1065 17.80 27.91 51.31
N GLU A 1066 16.57 27.78 51.81
CA GLU A 1066 16.22 28.20 53.17
C GLU A 1066 16.96 27.38 54.25
N GLN A 1067 17.18 26.08 53.99
CA GLN A 1067 17.78 25.17 54.96
C GLN A 1067 19.32 25.13 54.94
N LEU A 1068 19.99 25.54 53.85
CA LEU A 1068 21.45 25.43 53.69
C LEU A 1068 22.27 26.67 54.12
N VAL A 1069 21.62 27.76 54.55
CA VAL A 1069 22.25 28.96 55.14
C VAL A 1069 23.53 29.41 54.42
N GLN A 1070 23.39 29.98 53.22
CA GLN A 1070 24.30 31.01 52.73
C GLN A 1070 23.48 32.04 51.94
N ASN A 1071 23.54 33.31 52.37
CA ASN A 1071 22.96 34.47 51.69
C ASN A 1071 23.13 34.39 50.18
N LEU A 1072 22.03 34.32 49.43
CA LEU A 1072 21.91 34.73 48.02
C LEU A 1072 20.43 35.02 47.73
N GLN A 1073 20.20 35.99 46.83
CA GLN A 1073 18.90 36.59 46.49
C GLN A 1073 17.83 35.53 46.18
N PHE A 1074 16.61 35.78 46.67
CA PHE A 1074 15.39 34.96 46.53
C PHE A 1074 15.38 34.12 45.23
N ALA A 1075 15.19 32.80 45.37
CA ALA A 1075 14.82 31.93 44.26
C ALA A 1075 13.66 32.57 43.47
N ASP A 1076 13.67 32.38 42.14
CA ASP A 1076 12.55 32.85 41.31
C ASP A 1076 11.23 32.30 41.87
N PRO A 1077 10.17 33.13 41.98
CA PRO A 1077 8.89 32.71 42.54
C PRO A 1077 8.29 31.56 41.73
N LEU A 1078 7.39 30.77 42.31
CA LEU A 1078 6.76 29.63 41.64
C LEU A 1078 6.14 30.02 40.29
N THR A 1079 5.61 31.24 40.20
CA THR A 1079 5.04 31.82 38.97
C THR A 1079 6.01 31.83 37.79
N HIS A 1080 7.32 32.01 38.03
CA HIS A 1080 8.35 31.95 36.99
C HIS A 1080 8.48 30.54 36.39
N TYR A 1081 8.31 29.50 37.21
CA TYR A 1081 8.33 28.11 36.75
C TYR A 1081 7.06 27.76 35.98
N LEU A 1082 5.89 28.15 36.49
CA LEU A 1082 4.60 27.93 35.82
C LEU A 1082 4.55 28.63 34.45
N CYS A 1083 5.10 29.83 34.35
CA CYS A 1083 5.17 30.63 33.12
C CYS A 1083 6.42 30.34 32.27
N SER A 1084 7.22 29.33 32.61
CA SER A 1084 8.46 29.02 31.88
C SER A 1084 8.16 28.61 30.43
N PRO A 1085 8.97 29.07 29.44
CA PRO A 1085 8.88 28.58 28.07
C PRO A 1085 9.39 27.14 27.92
N ASP A 1086 10.14 26.63 28.90
CA ASP A 1086 10.54 25.22 28.93
C ASP A 1086 9.36 24.36 29.45
N LYS A 1087 8.85 23.51 28.57
CA LYS A 1087 7.69 22.64 28.84
C LYS A 1087 7.93 21.70 30.04
N LYS A 1088 9.15 21.21 30.25
CA LYS A 1088 9.47 20.31 31.37
C LYS A 1088 9.57 21.07 32.69
N VAL A 1089 10.20 22.25 32.70
CA VAL A 1089 10.21 23.13 33.87
C VAL A 1089 8.79 23.48 34.29
N SER A 1090 7.95 23.86 33.32
CA SER A 1090 6.55 24.20 33.58
C SER A 1090 5.72 23.00 34.05
N GLU A 1091 5.78 21.85 33.35
CA GLU A 1091 5.09 20.60 33.75
C GLU A 1091 5.38 20.25 35.22
N TRP A 1092 6.65 20.26 35.63
CA TRP A 1092 7.04 19.93 37.00
C TRP A 1092 6.68 21.04 38.01
N GLY A 1093 6.65 22.30 37.59
CA GLY A 1093 6.10 23.39 38.39
C GLY A 1093 4.63 23.15 38.76
N TYR A 1094 3.79 22.79 37.79
CA TYR A 1094 2.39 22.44 38.05
C TYR A 1094 2.26 21.18 38.92
N ARG A 1095 3.10 20.16 38.71
CA ARG A 1095 3.10 18.95 39.55
C ARG A 1095 3.40 19.27 41.01
N VAL A 1096 4.42 20.10 41.27
CA VAL A 1096 4.77 20.55 42.63
C VAL A 1096 3.59 21.25 43.29
N LEU A 1097 2.94 22.18 42.60
CA LEU A 1097 1.76 22.88 43.11
C LEU A 1097 0.59 21.90 43.36
N ALA A 1098 0.28 21.03 42.40
CA ALA A 1098 -0.82 20.06 42.51
C ALA A 1098 -0.63 19.08 43.68
N VAL A 1099 0.59 18.60 43.91
CA VAL A 1099 0.91 17.72 45.05
C VAL A 1099 0.77 18.48 46.37
N ALA A 1100 1.28 19.72 46.45
CA ALA A 1100 1.13 20.56 47.64
C ALA A 1100 -0.34 20.84 47.99
N LEU A 1101 -1.19 21.07 46.98
CA LEU A 1101 -2.63 21.29 47.16
C LEU A 1101 -3.37 20.02 47.60
N ARG A 1102 -3.07 18.88 46.98
CA ARG A 1102 -3.68 17.59 47.33
C ARG A 1102 -3.36 17.18 48.78
N HIS A 1103 -2.17 17.52 49.25
CA HIS A 1103 -1.69 17.22 50.60
C HIS A 1103 -1.48 18.47 51.44
N SER A 1104 -2.43 19.40 51.38
CA SER A 1104 -2.36 20.70 52.08
C SER A 1104 -2.15 20.58 53.59
N GLN A 1105 -2.53 19.46 54.21
CA GLN A 1105 -2.29 19.17 55.63
C GLN A 1105 -0.80 19.16 56.03
N TYR A 1106 0.11 18.93 55.08
CA TYR A 1106 1.54 18.85 55.36
C TYR A 1106 2.27 20.19 55.15
N GLY A 1107 1.62 21.21 54.62
CA GLY A 1107 2.24 22.53 54.42
C GLY A 1107 3.48 22.49 53.51
N LEU A 1108 3.45 21.69 52.44
CA LEU A 1108 4.61 21.45 51.56
C LEU A 1108 5.14 22.71 50.86
N LEU A 1109 4.29 23.73 50.68
CA LEU A 1109 4.65 25.03 50.10
C LEU A 1109 4.13 26.18 50.98
N PRO A 1110 4.83 27.34 51.01
CA PRO A 1110 4.34 28.54 51.65
C PRO A 1110 3.01 29.01 51.06
N LYS A 1111 2.14 29.57 51.91
CA LYS A 1111 0.81 30.04 51.47
C LYS A 1111 0.89 31.12 50.39
N GLU A 1112 1.82 32.07 50.51
CA GLU A 1112 2.00 33.18 49.55
C GLU A 1112 2.34 32.70 48.13
N GLU A 1113 3.11 31.61 48.02
CA GLU A 1113 3.48 30.99 46.74
C GLU A 1113 2.33 30.21 46.13
N ILE A 1114 1.51 29.56 46.98
CA ILE A 1114 0.28 28.91 46.52
C ILE A 1114 -0.69 29.97 45.99
N ASP A 1115 -0.97 31.02 46.75
CA ASP A 1115 -1.89 32.10 46.36
C ASP A 1115 -1.42 32.77 45.05
N SER A 1116 -0.12 33.09 44.95
CA SER A 1116 0.47 33.64 43.71
C SER A 1116 0.41 32.66 42.52
N GLY A 1117 0.57 31.36 42.78
CA GLY A 1117 0.43 30.31 41.78
C GLY A 1117 -1.00 30.16 41.28
N ILE A 1118 -2.00 30.20 42.16
CA ILE A 1118 -3.42 30.13 41.80
C ILE A 1118 -3.82 31.33 40.91
N ALA A 1119 -3.41 32.55 41.28
CA ALA A 1119 -3.64 33.75 40.47
C ALA A 1119 -2.96 33.68 39.08
N ALA A 1120 -1.74 33.14 39.01
CA ALA A 1120 -1.07 32.94 37.72
C ALA A 1120 -1.83 31.94 36.83
N ILE A 1121 -2.37 30.87 37.42
CA ILE A 1121 -3.15 29.85 36.70
C ILE A 1121 -4.50 30.40 36.22
N SER A 1122 -5.21 31.18 37.05
CA SER A 1122 -6.50 31.79 36.66
C SER A 1122 -6.30 32.68 35.43
N HIS A 1123 -5.28 33.53 35.42
CA HIS A 1123 -4.93 34.38 34.28
C HIS A 1123 -4.57 33.56 33.03
N GLN A 1124 -3.77 32.50 33.16
CA GLN A 1124 -3.41 31.65 32.02
C GLN A 1124 -4.63 30.97 31.38
N ILE A 1125 -5.58 30.53 32.19
CA ILE A 1125 -6.84 29.94 31.72
C ILE A 1125 -7.71 31.01 31.05
N MET A 1126 -7.85 32.19 31.66
CA MET A 1126 -8.58 33.33 31.08
C MET A 1126 -8.07 33.68 29.68
N TRP A 1127 -6.76 33.81 29.52
CA TRP A 1127 -6.14 34.17 28.24
C TRP A 1127 -5.98 32.98 27.26
N SER A 1128 -6.30 31.75 27.69
CA SER A 1128 -6.10 30.53 26.91
C SER A 1128 -4.65 30.36 26.39
N ALA A 1129 -3.65 30.61 27.23
CA ALA A 1129 -2.24 30.57 26.84
C ALA A 1129 -1.78 29.14 26.46
N SER A 1130 -1.56 28.87 25.17
CA SER A 1130 -1.51 27.51 24.60
C SER A 1130 -0.42 26.59 25.16
N GLN A 1131 0.78 27.09 25.47
CA GLN A 1131 1.93 26.22 25.75
C GLN A 1131 1.79 25.41 27.06
N ASN A 1132 1.02 25.90 28.03
CA ASN A 1132 0.89 25.31 29.38
C ASN A 1132 -0.57 25.11 29.84
N LEU A 1133 -1.55 25.46 29.00
CA LEU A 1133 -2.98 25.46 29.35
C LEU A 1133 -3.49 24.12 29.90
N LEU A 1134 -3.05 23.00 29.34
CA LEU A 1134 -3.44 21.68 29.79
C LEU A 1134 -3.08 21.45 31.27
N PHE A 1135 -1.86 21.79 31.65
CA PHE A 1135 -1.38 21.62 33.02
C PHE A 1135 -2.06 22.62 33.97
N ALA A 1136 -2.34 23.84 33.50
CA ALA A 1136 -3.11 24.84 34.23
C ALA A 1136 -4.52 24.34 34.58
N LEU A 1137 -5.26 23.78 33.61
CA LEU A 1137 -6.58 23.19 33.83
C LEU A 1137 -6.53 22.04 34.84
N GLN A 1138 -5.54 21.14 34.72
CA GLN A 1138 -5.35 20.02 35.63
C GLN A 1138 -5.05 20.47 37.06
N ALA A 1139 -4.09 21.38 37.23
CA ALA A 1139 -3.70 21.89 38.54
C ALA A 1139 -4.85 22.65 39.22
N MET A 1140 -5.60 23.48 38.48
CA MET A 1140 -6.77 24.18 39.01
C MET A 1140 -7.89 23.20 39.40
N THR A 1141 -8.11 22.14 38.61
CA THR A 1141 -9.09 21.10 38.96
C THR A 1141 -8.72 20.43 40.29
N VAL A 1142 -7.44 20.12 40.50
CA VAL A 1142 -6.94 19.59 41.78
C VAL A 1142 -7.11 20.61 42.90
N ALA A 1143 -6.74 21.88 42.66
CA ALA A 1143 -6.86 22.97 43.63
C ALA A 1143 -8.29 23.06 44.19
N ILE A 1144 -9.28 23.11 43.30
CA ILE A 1144 -10.68 23.26 43.68
C ILE A 1144 -11.24 21.97 44.32
N LYS A 1145 -10.83 20.79 43.84
CA LYS A 1145 -11.30 19.50 44.37
C LYS A 1145 -10.92 19.32 45.85
N PHE A 1146 -9.69 19.66 46.22
CA PHE A 1146 -9.14 19.44 47.57
C PHE A 1146 -9.16 20.70 48.47
N CYS A 1147 -9.06 21.90 47.90
CA CYS A 1147 -9.00 23.17 48.63
C CYS A 1147 -9.99 24.19 48.03
N PRO A 1148 -11.32 23.99 48.11
CA PRO A 1148 -12.31 24.82 47.41
C PRO A 1148 -12.30 26.30 47.80
N ASN A 1149 -11.88 26.63 49.03
CA ASN A 1149 -11.82 28.01 49.53
C ASN A 1149 -10.58 28.79 49.06
N ILE A 1150 -9.70 28.18 48.25
CA ILE A 1150 -8.46 28.82 47.80
C ILE A 1150 -8.66 29.83 46.67
N VAL A 1151 -9.80 29.74 45.96
CA VAL A 1151 -10.13 30.60 44.82
C VAL A 1151 -10.96 31.78 45.30
N SER A 1152 -10.48 32.99 45.03
CA SER A 1152 -11.17 34.26 45.27
C SER A 1152 -12.26 34.54 44.21
N SER A 1153 -13.09 35.56 44.44
CA SER A 1153 -14.12 35.97 43.47
C SER A 1153 -13.54 36.49 42.14
N GLU A 1154 -12.35 37.09 42.18
CA GLU A 1154 -11.65 37.59 40.98
C GLU A 1154 -11.14 36.42 40.13
N GLU A 1155 -10.43 35.47 40.75
CA GLU A 1155 -9.93 34.28 40.07
C GLU A 1155 -11.07 33.42 39.52
N LEU A 1156 -12.21 33.32 40.24
CA LEU A 1156 -13.39 32.63 39.73
C LEU A 1156 -13.91 33.28 38.43
N SER A 1157 -13.93 34.61 38.36
CA SER A 1157 -14.33 35.34 37.15
C SER A 1157 -13.40 35.02 35.97
N ASP A 1158 -12.09 35.03 36.19
CA ASP A 1158 -11.08 34.68 35.18
C ASP A 1158 -11.29 33.27 34.62
N LEU A 1159 -11.52 32.30 35.51
CA LEU A 1159 -11.77 30.90 35.15
C LEU A 1159 -13.01 30.77 34.27
N LEU A 1160 -14.09 31.47 34.60
CA LEU A 1160 -15.34 31.43 33.84
C LEU A 1160 -15.16 32.06 32.44
N ILE A 1161 -14.42 33.16 32.32
CA ILE A 1161 -14.08 33.78 31.03
C ILE A 1161 -13.26 32.81 30.15
N GLY A 1162 -12.23 32.18 30.74
CA GLY A 1162 -11.41 31.21 30.04
C GLY A 1162 -12.20 29.98 29.59
N LEU A 1163 -13.01 29.40 30.49
CA LEU A 1163 -13.89 28.28 30.17
C LEU A 1163 -14.89 28.62 29.07
N HIS A 1164 -15.43 29.84 29.03
CA HIS A 1164 -16.31 30.29 27.95
C HIS A 1164 -15.58 30.33 26.61
N SER A 1165 -14.36 30.87 26.57
CA SER A 1165 -13.52 30.92 25.36
C SER A 1165 -13.23 29.51 24.81
N LEU A 1166 -12.99 28.55 25.70
CA LEU A 1166 -12.61 27.18 25.33
C LEU A 1166 -13.75 26.38 24.69
N VAL A 1167 -15.02 26.74 24.89
CA VAL A 1167 -16.17 26.03 24.30
C VAL A 1167 -16.03 25.91 22.78
N GLN A 1168 -15.75 27.03 22.11
CA GLN A 1168 -15.60 27.08 20.65
C GLN A 1168 -14.20 26.69 20.19
N LYS A 1169 -13.15 27.12 20.89
CA LYS A 1169 -11.75 26.82 20.51
C LYS A 1169 -11.43 25.32 20.53
N THR A 1170 -12.07 24.56 21.42
CA THR A 1170 -11.84 23.11 21.56
C THR A 1170 -12.81 22.26 20.75
N LYS A 1171 -13.72 22.86 19.97
CA LYS A 1171 -14.62 22.10 19.10
C LYS A 1171 -13.80 21.41 18.00
N ILE A 1172 -13.94 20.09 17.94
CA ILE A 1172 -13.29 19.24 16.93
C ILE A 1172 -14.09 19.36 15.63
N SER A 1173 -13.40 19.48 14.51
CA SER A 1173 -13.96 19.52 13.16
C SER A 1173 -13.21 18.58 12.22
N ILE A 1174 -13.89 18.11 11.16
CA ILE A 1174 -13.30 17.28 10.10
C ILE A 1174 -12.02 17.83 9.47
N ASN A 1175 -11.83 19.16 9.48
CA ASN A 1175 -10.67 19.82 8.88
C ASN A 1175 -9.46 19.93 9.83
N ASP A 1176 -9.60 19.50 11.08
CA ASP A 1176 -8.52 19.54 12.07
C ASP A 1176 -7.49 18.44 11.78
N ALA A 1177 -6.21 18.79 11.88
CA ALA A 1177 -5.13 17.80 11.82
C ALA A 1177 -5.14 16.92 13.09
N ALA A 1178 -4.63 15.69 12.99
CA ALA A 1178 -4.65 14.72 14.10
C ALA A 1178 -4.03 15.26 15.40
N GLU A 1179 -2.91 15.99 15.30
CA GLU A 1179 -2.26 16.64 16.46
C GLU A 1179 -3.18 17.66 17.13
N THR A 1180 -3.82 18.52 16.32
CA THR A 1180 -4.79 19.52 16.79
C THR A 1180 -6.01 18.86 17.42
N VAL A 1181 -6.53 17.77 16.85
CA VAL A 1181 -7.67 17.03 17.42
C VAL A 1181 -7.32 16.46 18.79
N SER A 1182 -6.12 15.88 18.92
CA SER A 1182 -5.65 15.34 20.20
C SER A 1182 -5.53 16.44 21.26
N GLU A 1183 -4.95 17.58 20.90
CA GLU A 1183 -4.83 18.74 21.79
C GLU A 1183 -6.20 19.28 22.21
N LYS A 1184 -7.09 19.55 21.24
CA LYS A 1184 -8.46 20.02 21.49
C LYS A 1184 -9.23 19.05 22.39
N GLY A 1185 -9.14 17.76 22.13
CA GLY A 1185 -9.78 16.72 22.94
C GLY A 1185 -9.30 16.72 24.39
N LEU A 1186 -7.97 16.79 24.62
CA LEU A 1186 -7.40 16.87 25.97
C LEU A 1186 -7.83 18.14 26.70
N LEU A 1187 -7.80 19.30 26.04
CA LEU A 1187 -8.28 20.55 26.63
C LEU A 1187 -9.77 20.47 26.97
N ARG A 1188 -10.58 19.86 26.11
CA ARG A 1188 -12.03 19.70 26.31
C ARG A 1188 -12.36 18.80 27.49
N ILE A 1189 -11.62 17.69 27.66
CA ILE A 1189 -11.72 16.81 28.84
C ILE A 1189 -11.42 17.60 30.12
N ASN A 1190 -10.29 18.30 30.17
CA ASN A 1190 -9.85 18.97 31.39
C ASN A 1190 -10.67 20.24 31.70
N ALA A 1191 -11.15 20.95 30.68
CA ALA A 1191 -12.08 22.08 30.85
C ALA A 1191 -13.44 21.61 31.39
N GLY A 1192 -13.98 20.51 30.86
CA GLY A 1192 -15.20 19.90 31.38
C GLY A 1192 -15.06 19.43 32.83
N ALA A 1193 -13.92 18.79 33.16
CA ALA A 1193 -13.61 18.37 34.53
C ALA A 1193 -13.54 19.56 35.51
N LEU A 1194 -12.86 20.65 35.12
CA LEU A 1194 -12.77 21.87 35.93
C LEU A 1194 -14.16 22.49 36.15
N ALA A 1195 -14.96 22.63 35.08
CA ALA A 1195 -16.30 23.19 35.16
C ALA A 1195 -17.22 22.38 36.09
N LYS A 1196 -17.14 21.04 36.04
CA LYS A 1196 -17.89 20.16 36.95
C LYS A 1196 -17.48 20.36 38.40
N VAL A 1197 -16.17 20.35 38.69
CA VAL A 1197 -15.67 20.49 40.07
C VAL A 1197 -16.05 21.85 40.67
N ILE A 1198 -16.04 22.94 39.89
CA ILE A 1198 -16.53 24.26 40.31
C ILE A 1198 -18.01 24.20 40.70
N LYS A 1199 -18.84 23.53 39.89
CA LYS A 1199 -20.28 23.38 40.11
C LYS A 1199 -20.59 22.51 41.35
N GLU A 1200 -19.92 21.37 41.50
CA GLU A 1200 -20.11 20.43 42.62
C GLU A 1200 -19.70 21.02 43.98
N LYS A 1201 -18.66 21.85 44.01
CA LYS A 1201 -18.17 22.48 45.26
C LYS A 1201 -18.95 23.74 45.64
N CYS A 1202 -20.01 24.08 44.90
CA CYS A 1202 -20.89 25.23 45.16
C CYS A 1202 -20.14 26.56 45.34
N ILE A 1203 -19.08 26.77 44.57
CA ILE A 1203 -18.24 27.98 44.67
C ILE A 1203 -18.97 29.22 44.13
N CYS A 1204 -20.03 29.02 43.34
CA CYS A 1204 -20.89 30.07 42.82
C CYS A 1204 -22.35 29.86 43.25
N ASN A 1205 -22.99 30.92 43.78
CA ASN A 1205 -24.41 30.90 44.19
C ASN A 1205 -25.38 31.13 43.02
N ASP A 1206 -24.91 31.74 41.93
CA ASP A 1206 -25.67 31.92 40.69
C ASP A 1206 -25.11 30.93 39.65
N THR A 1207 -25.92 30.00 39.16
CA THR A 1207 -25.54 29.11 38.04
C THR A 1207 -25.28 29.94 36.79
N LEU A 1208 -24.01 30.32 36.57
CA LEU A 1208 -23.56 31.00 35.36
C LEU A 1208 -23.72 30.08 34.15
N GLY A 1209 -24.34 30.59 33.08
CA GLY A 1209 -24.66 29.80 31.88
C GLY A 1209 -23.48 29.11 31.21
N VAL A 1210 -22.24 29.50 31.50
CA VAL A 1210 -21.02 28.82 31.01
C VAL A 1210 -20.84 27.44 31.65
N LEU A 1211 -21.10 27.30 32.95
CA LEU A 1211 -20.99 26.01 33.65
C LEU A 1211 -22.07 25.02 33.18
N ASP A 1212 -23.28 25.53 32.92
CA ASP A 1212 -24.36 24.73 32.33
C ASP A 1212 -24.05 24.35 30.88
N THR A 1213 -23.42 25.24 30.11
CA THR A 1213 -22.93 24.91 28.75
C THR A 1213 -21.95 23.74 28.78
N TRP A 1214 -20.97 23.75 29.70
CA TRP A 1214 -20.03 22.64 29.86
C TRP A 1214 -20.70 21.38 30.39
N THR A 1215 -21.68 21.49 31.29
CA THR A 1215 -22.50 20.36 31.77
C THR A 1215 -23.23 19.69 30.60
N ASN A 1216 -23.86 20.49 29.73
CA ASN A 1216 -24.53 19.98 28.54
C ASN A 1216 -23.56 19.33 27.54
N ILE A 1217 -22.31 19.81 27.44
CA ILE A 1217 -21.27 19.21 26.58
C ILE A 1217 -20.85 17.84 27.12
N ILE A 1218 -20.56 17.73 28.42
CA ILE A 1218 -20.14 16.46 29.03
C ILE A 1218 -21.30 15.46 29.15
N GLU A 1219 -22.55 15.90 29.17
CA GLU A 1219 -23.72 15.02 29.15
C GLU A 1219 -24.23 14.71 27.73
N SER A 1220 -23.70 15.40 26.71
CA SER A 1220 -24.12 15.23 25.33
C SER A 1220 -23.87 13.81 24.83
N GLU A 1221 -24.93 13.17 24.33
CA GLU A 1221 -24.85 11.82 23.79
C GLU A 1221 -23.95 11.72 22.56
N ASN A 1222 -23.82 12.82 21.79
CA ASN A 1222 -23.02 12.92 20.58
C ASN A 1222 -21.56 13.35 20.84
N GLU A 1223 -21.18 13.54 22.10
CA GLU A 1223 -19.78 13.82 22.48
C GLU A 1223 -19.02 12.50 22.76
N PHE A 1224 -17.70 12.54 22.67
CA PHE A 1224 -16.86 11.35 22.90
C PHE A 1224 -16.96 10.83 24.35
N GLY A 1225 -16.91 9.50 24.51
CA GLY A 1225 -17.02 8.80 25.78
C GLY A 1225 -16.03 9.27 26.85
N GLU A 1226 -14.80 9.62 26.47
CA GLU A 1226 -13.80 10.13 27.43
C GLU A 1226 -14.18 11.51 28.01
N ILE A 1227 -14.87 12.33 27.21
CA ILE A 1227 -15.41 13.63 27.63
C ILE A 1227 -16.66 13.39 28.49
N ARG A 1228 -17.53 12.47 28.08
CA ARG A 1228 -18.74 12.10 28.86
C ARG A 1228 -18.41 11.55 30.24
N ASN A 1229 -17.29 10.83 30.37
CA ASN A 1229 -16.79 10.31 31.64
C ASN A 1229 -16.32 11.39 32.63
N GLN A 1230 -16.26 12.66 32.23
CA GLN A 1230 -16.12 13.75 33.19
C GLN A 1230 -17.46 14.08 33.86
N GLY A 1231 -18.60 13.89 33.18
CA GLY A 1231 -19.94 14.12 33.72
C GLY A 1231 -20.36 13.14 34.82
N ASN A 1232 -19.84 11.90 34.80
CA ASN A 1232 -20.13 10.86 35.79
C ASN A 1232 -19.14 10.84 36.95
#